data_AF-A0A8C2CDI2-F1
#
_entry.id   AF-A0A8C2CDI2-F1
#
_cell.length_a   1.000
_cell.length_b   1.000
_cell.length_c   1.000
_cell.angle_alpha   90.00
_cell.angle_beta   90.00
_cell.angle_gamma   90.00
#
_symmetry.space_group_name_H-M   'P 1'
#
loop_
_entity.id
_entity.type
_entity.pdbx_description
1 polymer ?
#
loop_
_entity_poly.entity_id
_entity_poly.type
_entity_poly.pdbx_seq_one_letter_code
_entity_poly.pdbx_strand_id
1 'polypeptide(L)'
;MPVMKGLLAPQNTFLDTIAKRFDGTHSNFLLGNAQGSHGYPIVYCSDGFCELTGFARTEVMKKTCTCQFLHGQETSERVTQQVDKTLEGQREFQTEVRYYRKNGTAFWCLLDIVPIKNEKGEVVLFLLSFKNITDSYEDGTHNRKSSRTHLSQARERGRSVLYHLTCQFTNRSKRKLPNHVFSQPTLPEYKVASVQKSRFILLHYSMCKALWDWLILLATFYVAVTVPYNVCFSAPDDPDCDSTSRTTLVSDIAVEMLFILDIILNFRTTYVGPAGQVVYDARSICLHYCTTWFVLDLIAALPFDLLYLFNISVTSLVHLLKTVRLLRLLRLLQKLDGYSQYSAVVLTLLMSVFALLAHWLACVWYVIGRKELASNDPLTWDIGWLQELGKRLETPYTNGTVGGPSLRSAYIASLYFTLSSLTSVGFGNVCANTDAEKIFSICTMLIGALMHAVVFGNVTAIIQRMYSRRSLYHTRMKDLKDFIRVHRLPQQLKQRMLEYFQTTWSVNNGINANELLHDFPDELRADIAMHLNKDILQLPLFSSASRGCLRSLSLHIKTSFCAPGEYLIRHGDALHAGSLEVLKDGMVLAILGKGDLIGADLPAKDQVIKANADVKALTYCDLQYISVRALQEVLELYPEYVSRFNEDIHHNLTYNLREVKCSTYSTHTIAMDYLNNESPSDMIIKSQSLCHANSFILVDT
;
A
#
# COMPACT_ATOMS: atom_id res chain seq x y z
N MET A 1 6.45 5.47 -7.63
CA MET A 1 5.40 4.71 -6.93
C MET A 1 5.94 4.24 -5.59
N PRO A 2 5.20 4.37 -4.46
CA PRO A 2 5.71 3.92 -3.16
C PRO A 2 6.22 2.50 -3.32
N VAL A 3 7.39 2.19 -2.74
CA VAL A 3 7.96 0.83 -2.74
C VAL A 3 6.80 -0.15 -2.58
N MET A 4 6.53 -0.96 -3.61
CA MET A 4 5.37 -1.85 -3.61
C MET A 4 5.48 -2.71 -2.36
N LYS A 5 4.59 -2.47 -1.39
CA LYS A 5 4.62 -3.18 -0.10
C LYS A 5 4.26 -4.67 -0.25
N GLY A 6 3.97 -5.12 -1.48
CA GLY A 6 3.36 -6.40 -1.80
C GLY A 6 1.94 -6.49 -1.27
N LEU A 7 1.18 -7.47 -1.77
CA LEU A 7 -0.16 -7.77 -1.29
C LEU A 7 -0.06 -8.39 0.12
N LEU A 8 -0.15 -7.56 1.16
CA LEU A 8 -0.35 -7.97 2.56
C LEU A 8 -1.85 -8.12 2.84
N ALA A 9 -2.58 -8.88 2.02
CA ALA A 9 -3.91 -9.27 2.43
C ALA A 9 -3.76 -10.33 3.54
N PRO A 10 -4.29 -10.12 4.76
CA PRO A 10 -4.38 -11.19 5.73
C PRO A 10 -5.39 -12.19 5.18
N GLN A 11 -4.87 -13.20 4.48
CA GLN A 11 -5.70 -14.22 3.86
C GLN A 11 -6.13 -15.23 4.93
N ASN A 12 -7.39 -15.63 4.88
CA ASN A 12 -7.83 -16.85 5.53
C ASN A 12 -7.23 -18.05 4.79
N THR A 13 -5.91 -18.26 4.93
CA THR A 13 -5.20 -19.40 4.34
C THR A 13 -5.55 -20.71 5.02
N PHE A 14 -6.56 -20.73 5.91
CA PHE A 14 -7.03 -21.92 6.59
C PHE A 14 -7.41 -23.02 5.60
N LEU A 15 -8.26 -22.69 4.61
CA LEU A 15 -8.67 -23.63 3.56
C LEU A 15 -7.49 -24.04 2.68
N ASP A 16 -6.61 -23.12 2.29
CA ASP A 16 -5.41 -23.44 1.50
C ASP A 16 -4.41 -24.30 2.28
N THR A 17 -4.29 -24.11 3.58
CA THR A 17 -3.40 -24.89 4.45
C THR A 17 -3.93 -26.30 4.65
N ILE A 18 -5.26 -26.44 4.72
CA ILE A 18 -5.94 -27.72 4.66
C ILE A 18 -5.70 -28.31 3.26
N ALA A 19 -6.18 -27.68 2.19
CA ALA A 19 -6.06 -28.16 0.81
C ALA A 19 -4.63 -28.59 0.44
N LYS A 20 -3.60 -27.75 0.60
CA LYS A 20 -2.20 -28.12 0.30
C LYS A 20 -1.67 -29.31 1.09
N ARG A 21 -2.20 -29.52 2.30
CA ARG A 21 -1.78 -30.60 3.20
C ARG A 21 -2.54 -31.90 2.94
N PHE A 22 -3.70 -31.78 2.30
CA PHE A 22 -4.63 -32.85 1.95
C PHE A 22 -4.53 -33.24 0.45
N ASP A 23 -3.99 -32.38 -0.42
CA ASP A 23 -3.79 -32.59 -1.87
C ASP A 23 -2.88 -33.78 -2.22
N GLY A 24 -2.01 -34.21 -1.30
CA GLY A 24 -1.12 -35.36 -1.51
C GLY A 24 -1.77 -36.73 -1.27
N THR A 25 -2.98 -36.76 -0.69
CA THR A 25 -3.70 -37.99 -0.35
C THR A 25 -5.18 -37.71 -0.58
N HIS A 26 -5.81 -38.16 -1.67
CA HIS A 26 -7.26 -38.03 -1.96
C HIS A 26 -8.14 -38.09 -0.70
N SER A 27 -8.29 -36.96 0.00
CA SER A 27 -8.79 -36.98 1.37
C SER A 27 -10.20 -36.48 1.35
N ASN A 28 -11.09 -37.30 1.86
CA ASN A 28 -12.51 -37.06 1.79
C ASN A 28 -12.90 -36.34 3.08
N PHE A 29 -13.08 -35.02 3.03
CA PHE A 29 -13.49 -34.23 4.19
C PHE A 29 -14.58 -33.21 3.89
N LEU A 30 -15.29 -32.82 4.94
CA LEU A 30 -16.33 -31.78 4.99
C LEU A 30 -16.00 -30.75 6.09
N LEU A 31 -16.44 -29.51 5.88
CA LEU A 31 -16.44 -28.48 6.91
C LEU A 31 -17.86 -28.04 7.23
N GLY A 32 -18.20 -28.03 8.51
CA GLY A 32 -19.48 -27.60 9.07
C GLY A 32 -19.37 -26.32 9.87
N ASN A 33 -20.38 -25.47 9.84
CA ASN A 33 -20.47 -24.32 10.75
C ASN A 33 -20.95 -24.77 12.14
N ALA A 34 -20.19 -24.46 13.18
CA ALA A 34 -20.54 -24.80 14.57
C ALA A 34 -21.49 -23.79 15.24
N GLN A 35 -21.58 -22.56 14.71
CA GLN A 35 -22.34 -21.44 15.30
C GLN A 35 -23.73 -21.24 14.67
N GLY A 36 -24.17 -22.12 13.78
CA GLY A 36 -25.45 -21.99 13.08
C GLY A 36 -26.65 -22.36 13.95
N SER A 37 -27.71 -21.54 13.95
CA SER A 37 -28.98 -21.80 14.64
C SER A 37 -29.79 -22.99 14.09
N HIS A 38 -29.37 -23.55 12.95
CA HIS A 38 -30.09 -24.61 12.20
C HIS A 38 -29.18 -25.82 11.94
N GLY A 39 -28.88 -26.62 12.97
CA GLY A 39 -28.41 -28.01 12.82
C GLY A 39 -27.03 -28.21 12.16
N TYR A 40 -26.06 -27.35 12.44
CA TYR A 40 -24.67 -27.45 11.95
C TYR A 40 -24.56 -27.63 10.42
N PRO A 41 -24.82 -26.58 9.61
CA PRO A 41 -24.83 -26.70 8.15
C PRO A 41 -23.42 -26.89 7.58
N ILE A 42 -23.31 -27.74 6.55
CA ILE A 42 -22.06 -27.96 5.80
C ILE A 42 -21.79 -26.72 4.92
N VAL A 43 -20.59 -26.15 5.06
CA VAL A 43 -20.11 -24.95 4.33
C VAL A 43 -19.07 -25.27 3.25
N TYR A 44 -18.40 -26.41 3.33
CA TYR A 44 -17.45 -26.85 2.30
C TYR A 44 -17.38 -28.38 2.20
N CYS A 45 -17.21 -28.88 0.97
CA CYS A 45 -16.91 -30.29 0.70
C CYS A 45 -15.76 -30.43 -0.31
N SER A 46 -14.82 -31.30 0.03
CA SER A 46 -13.70 -31.69 -0.84
C SER A 46 -14.16 -32.45 -2.08
N ASP A 47 -13.36 -32.41 -3.16
CA ASP A 47 -13.65 -33.19 -4.38
C ASP A 47 -13.60 -34.69 -4.11
N GLY A 48 -12.65 -35.17 -3.30
CA GLY A 48 -12.57 -36.58 -2.89
C GLY A 48 -13.82 -37.08 -2.16
N PHE A 49 -14.46 -36.23 -1.34
CA PHE A 49 -15.75 -36.58 -0.72
C PHE A 49 -16.87 -36.74 -1.77
N CYS A 50 -16.90 -35.87 -2.78
CA CYS A 50 -17.88 -35.95 -3.87
C CYS A 50 -17.67 -37.22 -4.69
N GLU A 51 -16.42 -37.60 -4.98
CA GLU A 51 -16.07 -38.86 -5.66
C GLU A 51 -16.43 -40.09 -4.82
N LEU A 52 -16.16 -40.07 -3.51
CA LEU A 52 -16.45 -41.18 -2.61
C LEU A 52 -17.95 -41.46 -2.52
N THR A 53 -18.76 -40.41 -2.38
CA THR A 53 -20.19 -40.52 -2.09
C THR A 53 -21.06 -40.49 -3.36
N GLY A 54 -20.54 -39.95 -4.46
CA GLY A 54 -21.26 -39.75 -5.72
C GLY A 54 -22.23 -38.57 -5.70
N PHE A 55 -22.24 -37.76 -4.65
CA PHE A 55 -23.07 -36.55 -4.57
C PHE A 55 -22.33 -35.35 -5.14
N ALA A 56 -23.07 -34.48 -5.83
CA ALA A 56 -22.53 -33.21 -6.31
C ALA A 56 -22.37 -32.22 -5.14
N ARG A 57 -21.38 -31.32 -5.21
CA ARG A 57 -21.16 -30.27 -4.19
C ARG A 57 -22.43 -29.48 -3.88
N THR A 58 -23.22 -29.12 -4.89
CA THR A 58 -24.50 -28.39 -4.73
C THR A 58 -25.53 -29.16 -3.89
N GLU A 59 -25.51 -30.49 -3.91
CA GLU A 59 -26.43 -31.35 -3.16
C GLU A 59 -25.97 -31.57 -1.71
N VAL A 60 -24.69 -31.35 -1.42
CA VAL A 60 -24.07 -31.52 -0.10
C VAL A 60 -24.09 -30.21 0.69
N MET A 61 -23.92 -29.07 0.01
CA MET A 61 -23.95 -27.75 0.64
C MET A 61 -25.29 -27.46 1.31
N LYS A 62 -25.24 -26.83 2.49
CA LYS A 62 -26.40 -26.50 3.36
C LYS A 62 -27.11 -27.69 4.00
N LYS A 63 -26.71 -28.95 3.75
CA LYS A 63 -27.17 -30.10 4.55
C LYS A 63 -26.51 -30.11 5.92
N THR A 64 -27.05 -30.90 6.85
CA THR A 64 -26.53 -31.01 8.22
C THR A 64 -25.26 -31.87 8.26
N CYS A 65 -24.33 -31.53 9.16
CA CYS A 65 -23.09 -32.29 9.38
C CYS A 65 -23.32 -33.71 9.92
N THR A 66 -24.53 -33.99 10.40
CA THR A 66 -24.98 -35.32 10.82
C THR A 66 -25.08 -36.30 9.65
N CYS A 67 -24.97 -35.82 8.40
CA CYS A 67 -24.91 -36.62 7.19
C CYS A 67 -26.11 -37.57 6.99
N GLN A 68 -27.32 -37.13 7.37
CA GLN A 68 -28.56 -37.92 7.23
C GLN A 68 -28.80 -38.44 5.80
N PHE A 69 -28.36 -37.70 4.79
CA PHE A 69 -28.48 -38.08 3.39
C PHE A 69 -27.59 -39.26 2.98
N LEU A 70 -26.63 -39.67 3.81
CA LEU A 70 -25.81 -40.86 3.63
C LEU A 70 -26.34 -42.07 4.43
N HIS A 71 -27.40 -41.90 5.23
CA HIS A 71 -27.96 -42.98 6.04
C HIS A 71 -28.80 -43.92 5.17
N GLY A 72 -28.82 -45.21 5.52
CA GLY A 72 -29.71 -46.19 4.92
C GLY A 72 -30.14 -47.24 5.94
N GLN A 73 -30.75 -48.34 5.46
CA GLN A 73 -31.43 -49.32 6.34
C GLN A 73 -30.49 -50.02 7.34
N GLU A 74 -29.21 -50.19 6.97
CA GLU A 74 -28.21 -50.86 7.81
C GLU A 74 -27.34 -49.89 8.64
N THR A 75 -27.67 -48.59 8.64
CA THR A 75 -26.95 -47.60 9.44
C THR A 75 -27.40 -47.70 10.91
N SER A 76 -26.47 -47.97 11.83
CA SER A 76 -26.79 -48.15 13.25
C SER A 76 -27.23 -46.85 13.92
N GLU A 77 -28.49 -46.80 14.37
CA GLU A 77 -29.10 -45.66 15.06
C GLU A 77 -28.37 -45.25 16.35
N ARG A 78 -27.74 -46.22 17.04
CA ARG A 78 -26.92 -45.92 18.24
C ARG A 78 -25.71 -45.04 17.92
N VAL A 79 -25.15 -45.20 16.72
CA VAL A 79 -23.94 -44.48 16.29
C VAL A 79 -24.31 -43.10 15.80
N THR A 80 -25.45 -42.95 15.10
CA THR A 80 -25.95 -41.64 14.67
C THR A 80 -26.29 -40.75 15.87
N GLN A 81 -26.96 -41.29 16.89
CA GLN A 81 -27.22 -40.56 18.15
C GLN A 81 -25.92 -40.15 18.88
N GLN A 82 -24.85 -40.95 18.76
CA GLN A 82 -23.56 -40.62 19.36
C GLN A 82 -22.82 -39.53 18.59
N VAL A 83 -22.96 -39.50 17.26
CA VAL A 83 -22.46 -38.41 16.42
C VAL A 83 -23.17 -37.11 16.75
N ASP A 84 -24.50 -37.14 16.90
CA ASP A 84 -25.29 -35.96 17.26
C ASP A 84 -24.86 -35.39 18.63
N LYS A 85 -24.77 -36.24 19.66
CA LYS A 85 -24.27 -35.85 20.99
C LYS A 85 -22.84 -35.31 20.98
N THR A 86 -22.01 -35.77 20.05
CA THR A 86 -20.64 -35.28 19.91
C THR A 86 -20.61 -33.87 19.34
N LEU A 87 -21.40 -33.62 18.29
CA LEU A 87 -21.50 -32.31 17.67
C LEU A 87 -22.04 -31.29 18.68
N GLU A 88 -23.06 -31.66 19.45
CA GLU A 88 -23.57 -30.87 20.58
C GLU A 88 -22.53 -30.65 21.67
N GLY A 89 -21.80 -31.71 22.05
CA GLY A 89 -20.76 -31.67 23.07
C GLY A 89 -19.47 -30.98 22.64
N GLN A 90 -19.33 -30.62 21.35
CA GLN A 90 -18.13 -30.03 20.74
C GLN A 90 -16.84 -30.80 21.06
N ARG A 91 -16.88 -32.13 20.97
CA ARG A 91 -15.73 -33.01 21.29
C ARG A 91 -15.17 -33.70 20.05
N GLU A 92 -13.93 -34.14 20.16
CA GLU A 92 -13.34 -35.06 19.19
C GLU A 92 -13.99 -36.44 19.32
N PHE A 93 -14.35 -37.05 18.18
CA PHE A 93 -14.98 -38.36 18.16
C PHE A 93 -14.65 -39.12 16.89
N GLN A 94 -14.37 -40.41 17.05
CA GLN A 94 -14.05 -41.32 15.97
C GLN A 94 -14.95 -42.55 16.06
N THR A 95 -15.61 -42.90 14.97
CA THR A 95 -16.52 -44.05 14.92
C THR A 95 -16.58 -44.67 13.53
N GLU A 96 -16.99 -45.93 13.46
CA GLU A 96 -17.24 -46.63 12.19
C GLU A 96 -18.74 -46.60 11.91
N VAL A 97 -19.11 -46.13 10.72
CA VAL A 97 -20.50 -46.00 10.27
C VAL A 97 -20.64 -46.63 8.89
N ARG A 98 -21.75 -47.32 8.68
CA ARG A 98 -22.14 -47.81 7.36
C ARG A 98 -22.95 -46.74 6.65
N TYR A 99 -22.40 -46.21 5.56
CA TYR A 99 -22.99 -45.15 4.74
C TYR A 99 -23.39 -45.67 3.36
N TYR A 100 -24.28 -44.94 2.70
CA TYR A 100 -24.79 -45.24 1.37
C TYR A 100 -24.37 -44.16 0.39
N ARG A 101 -23.88 -44.58 -0.77
CA ARG A 101 -23.58 -43.70 -1.91
C ARG A 101 -24.88 -43.32 -2.64
N LYS A 102 -24.81 -42.31 -3.50
CA LYS A 102 -25.96 -41.87 -4.32
C LYS A 102 -26.59 -42.97 -5.19
N ASN A 103 -25.78 -43.93 -5.64
CA ASN A 103 -26.22 -45.09 -6.42
C ASN A 103 -26.81 -46.23 -5.54
N GLY A 104 -26.90 -46.05 -4.22
CA GLY A 104 -27.44 -47.03 -3.28
C GLY A 104 -26.42 -48.06 -2.76
N THR A 105 -25.15 -48.04 -3.18
CA THR A 105 -24.15 -49.00 -2.68
C THR A 105 -23.74 -48.64 -1.24
N ALA A 106 -23.81 -49.62 -0.33
CA ALA A 106 -23.35 -49.47 1.04
C ALA A 106 -21.83 -49.63 1.13
N PHE A 107 -21.17 -48.81 1.95
CA PHE A 107 -19.74 -48.89 2.22
C PHE A 107 -19.46 -48.60 3.70
N TRP A 108 -18.42 -49.22 4.25
CA TRP A 108 -17.97 -48.94 5.61
C TRP A 108 -17.06 -47.72 5.62
N CYS A 109 -17.40 -46.74 6.46
CA CYS A 109 -16.66 -45.50 6.59
C CYS A 109 -16.21 -45.29 8.05
N LEU A 110 -14.92 -45.03 8.21
CA LEU A 110 -14.40 -44.45 9.45
C LEU A 110 -14.64 -42.94 9.41
N LEU A 111 -15.48 -42.45 10.32
CA LEU A 111 -15.81 -41.05 10.52
C LEU A 111 -14.96 -40.49 11.67
N ASP A 112 -14.28 -39.38 11.41
CA ASP A 112 -13.47 -38.65 12.38
C ASP A 112 -13.94 -37.19 12.45
N ILE A 113 -14.43 -36.76 13.61
CA ILE A 113 -15.02 -35.43 13.85
C ILE A 113 -14.11 -34.64 14.76
N VAL A 114 -13.72 -33.44 14.31
CA VAL A 114 -12.81 -32.56 15.05
C VAL A 114 -13.35 -31.12 15.10
N PRO A 115 -13.57 -30.54 16.29
CA PRO A 115 -13.95 -29.14 16.43
C PRO A 115 -12.75 -28.20 16.18
N ILE A 116 -12.96 -27.18 15.36
CA ILE A 116 -11.99 -26.13 15.04
C ILE A 116 -12.33 -24.88 15.83
N LYS A 117 -11.35 -24.38 16.59
CA LYS A 117 -11.48 -23.19 17.44
C LYS A 117 -10.97 -21.93 16.74
N ASN A 118 -11.50 -20.78 17.14
CA ASN A 118 -11.01 -19.45 16.79
C ASN A 118 -10.01 -18.95 17.85
N GLU A 119 -9.37 -17.79 17.64
CA GLU A 119 -8.41 -17.16 18.55
C GLU A 119 -8.92 -16.96 19.97
N LYS A 120 -10.26 -16.84 20.12
CA LYS A 120 -10.94 -16.69 21.41
C LYS A 120 -11.19 -18.03 22.14
N GLY A 121 -10.78 -19.15 21.55
CA GLY A 121 -11.01 -20.50 22.07
C GLY A 121 -12.41 -21.07 21.77
N GLU A 122 -13.26 -20.32 21.08
CA GLU A 122 -14.62 -20.70 20.68
C GLU A 122 -14.60 -21.62 19.45
N VAL A 123 -15.41 -22.69 19.45
CA VAL A 123 -15.55 -23.58 18.29
C VAL A 123 -16.38 -22.89 17.20
N VAL A 124 -15.79 -22.70 16.03
CA VAL A 124 -16.42 -22.02 14.88
C VAL A 124 -16.76 -22.97 13.74
N LEU A 125 -15.97 -24.03 13.55
CA LEU A 125 -16.15 -24.99 12.47
C LEU A 125 -15.99 -26.43 13.00
N PHE A 126 -16.58 -27.40 12.32
CA PHE A 126 -16.31 -28.82 12.49
C PHE A 126 -15.61 -29.36 11.23
N LEU A 127 -14.52 -30.10 11.41
CA LEU A 127 -13.88 -30.88 10.36
C LEU A 127 -14.31 -32.33 10.48
N LEU A 128 -14.95 -32.86 9.43
CA LEU A 128 -15.34 -34.27 9.36
C LEU A 128 -14.51 -34.95 8.27
N SER A 129 -13.74 -35.98 8.63
CA SER A 129 -12.95 -36.78 7.70
C SER A 129 -13.59 -38.17 7.51
N PHE A 130 -13.63 -38.62 6.26
CA PHE A 130 -14.26 -39.86 5.82
C PHE A 130 -13.22 -40.78 5.19
N LYS A 131 -13.05 -41.98 5.73
CA LYS A 131 -12.15 -42.99 5.14
C LYS A 131 -12.93 -44.27 4.86
N ASN A 132 -12.93 -44.70 3.60
CA ASN A 132 -13.50 -45.98 3.21
C ASN A 132 -12.64 -47.12 3.77
N ILE A 133 -13.25 -48.05 4.50
CA ILE A 133 -12.60 -49.22 5.10
C ILE A 133 -13.26 -50.54 4.65
N THR A 134 -14.05 -50.51 3.57
CA THR A 134 -14.81 -51.67 3.08
C THR A 134 -13.90 -52.86 2.78
N ASP A 135 -12.77 -52.64 2.09
CA ASP A 135 -11.80 -53.70 1.73
C ASP A 135 -11.26 -54.45 2.96
N SER A 136 -11.07 -53.73 4.08
CA SER A 136 -10.56 -54.33 5.33
C SER A 136 -11.59 -55.20 6.08
N TYR A 137 -12.87 -55.04 5.76
CA TYR A 137 -13.97 -55.85 6.32
C TYR A 137 -14.22 -57.11 5.48
N GLU A 138 -14.00 -57.07 4.17
CA GLU A 138 -14.19 -58.23 3.29
C GLU A 138 -13.09 -59.30 3.48
N ASP A 139 -11.83 -58.89 3.66
CA ASP A 139 -10.69 -59.79 3.93
C ASP A 139 -10.79 -60.53 5.30
N GLY A 140 -11.58 -60.02 6.25
CA GLY A 140 -11.70 -60.53 7.62
C GLY A 140 -12.77 -61.62 7.84
N THR A 141 -13.56 -61.96 6.82
CA THR A 141 -14.73 -62.84 6.94
C THR A 141 -14.42 -64.30 7.29
N HIS A 142 -13.14 -64.71 7.34
CA HIS A 142 -12.73 -66.07 7.73
C HIS A 142 -12.45 -66.29 9.22
N ASN A 143 -12.45 -65.29 10.11
CA ASN A 143 -12.19 -65.54 11.54
C ASN A 143 -13.04 -64.69 12.50
N ARG A 144 -14.26 -65.19 12.74
CA ARG A 144 -15.34 -64.51 13.46
C ARG A 144 -15.27 -64.72 14.98
N LYS A 145 -14.15 -64.41 15.63
CA LYS A 145 -14.04 -64.34 17.11
C LYS A 145 -12.99 -63.32 17.58
N SER A 146 -13.18 -62.02 17.34
CA SER A 146 -12.68 -60.93 18.22
C SER A 146 -13.09 -59.53 17.71
N SER A 147 -14.30 -59.06 18.04
CA SER A 147 -14.72 -57.70 17.70
C SER A 147 -14.00 -56.60 18.50
N ARG A 148 -13.33 -56.93 19.62
CA ARG A 148 -12.64 -55.95 20.47
C ARG A 148 -11.21 -55.64 20.01
N THR A 149 -10.53 -56.57 19.32
CA THR A 149 -9.19 -56.35 18.76
C THR A 149 -9.22 -55.76 17.34
N HIS A 150 -10.35 -55.85 16.63
CA HIS A 150 -10.52 -55.22 15.33
C HIS A 150 -10.54 -53.69 15.43
N LEU A 151 -11.16 -53.12 16.48
CA LEU A 151 -11.14 -51.68 16.72
C LEU A 151 -9.72 -51.17 17.02
N SER A 152 -8.90 -51.92 17.78
CA SER A 152 -7.51 -51.52 18.03
C SER A 152 -6.61 -51.69 16.80
N GLN A 153 -6.80 -52.76 16.02
CA GLN A 153 -6.06 -52.98 14.77
C GLN A 153 -6.49 -52.06 13.63
N ALA A 154 -7.77 -51.71 13.50
CA ALA A 154 -8.26 -50.68 12.58
C ALA A 154 -7.84 -49.27 13.04
N ARG A 155 -7.67 -49.04 14.34
CA ARG A 155 -7.09 -47.81 14.91
C ARG A 155 -5.57 -47.72 14.74
N GLU A 156 -4.86 -48.86 14.69
CA GLU A 156 -3.42 -48.96 14.41
C GLU A 156 -3.08 -48.96 12.91
N ARG A 157 -3.86 -49.67 12.07
CA ARG A 157 -3.71 -49.73 10.60
C ARG A 157 -4.40 -48.57 9.90
N GLY A 158 -5.57 -48.17 10.38
CA GLY A 158 -6.28 -46.96 10.01
C GLY A 158 -5.77 -45.77 10.80
N ARG A 159 -4.47 -45.45 10.63
CA ARG A 159 -3.98 -44.11 10.90
C ARG A 159 -4.90 -43.15 10.14
N SER A 160 -5.80 -42.47 10.86
CA SER A 160 -6.66 -41.46 10.25
C SER A 160 -5.75 -40.39 9.64
N VAL A 161 -6.25 -39.66 8.65
CA VAL A 161 -5.50 -38.54 8.07
C VAL A 161 -5.05 -37.58 9.17
N LEU A 162 -5.81 -37.51 10.27
CA LEU A 162 -5.47 -36.83 11.51
C LEU A 162 -4.34 -37.45 12.34
N TYR A 163 -4.23 -38.78 12.48
CA TYR A 163 -3.05 -39.38 13.14
C TYR A 163 -1.76 -39.13 12.35
N HIS A 164 -1.83 -39.07 11.01
CA HIS A 164 -0.72 -38.62 10.18
C HIS A 164 -0.40 -37.13 10.39
N LEU A 165 -1.42 -36.27 10.59
CA LEU A 165 -1.25 -34.89 11.06
C LEU A 165 -0.50 -34.89 12.40
N THR A 166 -0.99 -35.62 13.41
CA THR A 166 -0.43 -35.71 14.76
C THR A 166 1.03 -36.19 14.78
N CYS A 167 1.40 -37.21 13.99
CA CYS A 167 2.78 -37.70 13.94
C CYS A 167 3.73 -36.79 13.13
N GLN A 168 3.31 -36.21 12.00
CA GLN A 168 4.18 -35.33 11.20
C GLN A 168 4.48 -33.99 11.88
N PHE A 169 3.59 -33.48 12.74
CA PHE A 169 3.88 -32.30 13.55
C PHE A 169 4.98 -32.53 14.60
N THR A 170 5.23 -33.78 15.04
CA THR A 170 6.29 -34.10 16.02
C THR A 170 7.67 -34.30 15.40
N ASN A 171 7.75 -34.77 14.15
CA ASN A 171 9.04 -35.18 13.56
C ASN A 171 9.93 -34.04 13.07
N ARG A 172 9.46 -32.78 13.06
CA ARG A 172 10.34 -31.61 12.83
C ARG A 172 11.13 -31.18 14.08
N SER A 173 10.88 -31.77 15.26
CA SER A 173 11.59 -31.46 16.50
C SER A 173 12.29 -32.68 17.13
N LYS A 174 12.93 -33.52 16.32
CA LYS A 174 13.83 -34.58 16.82
C LYS A 174 15.28 -34.34 16.39
N ARG A 175 15.87 -33.26 16.92
CA ARG A 175 17.27 -33.30 17.38
C ARG A 175 17.20 -33.35 18.92
N LYS A 176 17.49 -34.54 19.44
CA LYS A 176 17.63 -34.94 20.86
C LYS A 176 17.50 -33.82 21.91
N LEU A 177 16.42 -33.80 22.68
CA LEU A 177 16.38 -33.24 24.04
C LEU A 177 15.40 -34.04 24.92
N PRO A 178 15.59 -34.09 26.26
CA PRO A 178 14.99 -35.08 27.16
C PRO A 178 13.55 -34.74 27.56
N ASN A 179 12.85 -35.81 27.97
CA ASN A 179 11.44 -35.90 28.36
C ASN A 179 11.02 -34.91 29.46
N HIS A 180 10.50 -33.75 29.09
CA HIS A 180 9.43 -33.03 29.77
C HIS A 180 9.01 -31.91 28.81
N VAL A 181 7.71 -31.54 28.76
CA VAL A 181 7.08 -30.66 27.75
C VAL A 181 6.58 -31.41 26.50
N PHE A 182 5.69 -32.38 26.70
CA PHE A 182 4.70 -32.71 25.68
C PHE A 182 3.70 -31.57 25.58
N SER A 183 3.98 -30.60 24.72
CA SER A 183 2.94 -29.69 24.22
C SER A 183 1.97 -30.50 23.35
N GLN A 184 0.67 -30.43 23.67
CA GLN A 184 -0.37 -30.97 22.80
C GLN A 184 -0.27 -30.31 21.42
N PRO A 185 -0.35 -31.06 20.31
CA PRO A 185 -0.30 -30.49 18.97
C PRO A 185 -1.55 -29.65 18.71
N THR A 186 -1.36 -28.37 18.44
CA THR A 186 -2.45 -27.41 18.18
C THR A 186 -3.04 -27.64 16.79
N LEU A 187 -4.33 -27.98 16.72
CA LEU A 187 -5.12 -27.95 15.49
C LEU A 187 -5.04 -26.57 14.83
N PRO A 188 -5.10 -26.46 13.49
CA PRO A 188 -5.14 -25.16 12.84
C PRO A 188 -6.41 -24.43 13.31
N GLU A 189 -6.23 -23.29 13.96
CA GLU A 189 -7.34 -22.43 14.34
C GLU A 189 -7.86 -21.68 13.10
N TYR A 190 -9.17 -21.46 13.04
CA TYR A 190 -9.77 -20.60 12.02
C TYR A 190 -9.42 -19.16 12.35
N LYS A 191 -8.27 -18.72 11.83
CA LYS A 191 -7.67 -17.42 12.11
C LYS A 191 -7.42 -16.69 10.80
N VAL A 192 -7.76 -15.40 10.79
CA VAL A 192 -7.20 -14.43 9.84
C VAL A 192 -5.73 -14.28 10.21
N ALA A 193 -4.89 -15.17 9.69
CA ALA A 193 -3.49 -15.23 10.11
C ALA A 193 -2.79 -13.97 9.62
N SER A 194 -2.50 -13.04 10.54
CA SER A 194 -1.40 -12.12 10.32
C SER A 194 -0.17 -12.99 10.05
N VAL A 195 0.45 -12.81 8.89
CA VAL A 195 1.54 -13.69 8.41
C VAL A 195 2.53 -13.93 9.54
N GLN A 196 2.70 -15.20 9.92
CA GLN A 196 3.42 -15.59 11.13
C GLN A 196 4.83 -15.01 11.10
N LYS A 197 5.04 -13.93 11.86
CA LYS A 197 6.31 -13.21 11.91
C LYS A 197 7.34 -14.13 12.56
N SER A 198 8.25 -14.69 11.76
CA SER A 198 9.47 -15.28 12.31
C SER A 198 10.23 -14.20 13.08
N ARG A 199 10.65 -14.49 14.32
CA ARG A 199 11.24 -13.52 15.28
C ARG A 199 12.50 -12.80 14.77
N PHE A 200 13.08 -13.22 13.65
CA PHE A 200 14.33 -12.68 13.10
C PHE A 200 14.22 -12.35 11.60
N ILE A 201 13.06 -11.92 11.12
CA ILE A 201 12.88 -11.48 9.72
C ILE A 201 12.54 -9.99 9.70
N LEU A 202 13.33 -9.24 8.93
CA LEU A 202 13.18 -7.81 8.79
C LEU A 202 12.36 -7.50 7.55
N LEU A 203 11.30 -6.70 7.69
CA LEU A 203 10.48 -6.30 6.56
C LEU A 203 11.21 -5.26 5.70
N HIS A 204 11.20 -5.44 4.37
CA HIS A 204 11.79 -4.47 3.45
C HIS A 204 11.21 -3.05 3.56
N TYR A 205 9.92 -2.93 3.89
CA TYR A 205 9.22 -1.64 4.08
C TYR A 205 9.24 -1.13 5.53
N SER A 206 10.00 -1.77 6.43
CA SER A 206 10.12 -1.32 7.82
C SER A 206 10.88 0.02 7.91
N MET A 207 10.47 0.89 8.85
CA MET A 207 11.19 2.15 9.11
C MET A 207 12.63 1.92 9.56
N CYS A 208 12.89 0.87 10.36
CA CYS A 208 14.26 0.49 10.72
C CYS A 208 15.09 0.09 9.50
N LYS A 209 14.47 -0.58 8.51
CA LYS A 209 15.17 -0.92 7.25
C LYS A 209 15.47 0.32 6.43
N ALA A 210 14.52 1.25 6.34
CA ALA A 210 14.72 2.49 5.62
C ALA A 210 15.88 3.31 6.22
N LEU A 211 15.93 3.46 7.55
CA LEU A 211 17.04 4.13 8.24
C LEU A 211 18.38 3.41 8.01
N TRP A 212 18.39 2.08 8.06
CA TRP A 212 19.57 1.28 7.74
C TRP A 212 20.05 1.50 6.31
N ASP A 213 19.14 1.53 5.33
CA ASP A 213 19.47 1.80 3.93
C ASP A 213 20.07 3.19 3.73
N TRP A 214 19.60 4.21 4.46
CA TRP A 214 20.22 5.54 4.47
C TRP A 214 21.63 5.55 5.07
N LEU A 215 21.85 4.77 6.14
CA LEU A 215 23.18 4.61 6.75
C LEU A 215 24.16 3.94 5.78
N ILE A 216 23.71 2.89 5.09
CA ILE A 216 24.52 2.19 4.07
C ILE A 216 24.79 3.11 2.88
N LEU A 217 23.79 3.87 2.42
CA LEU A 217 23.97 4.88 1.38
C LEU A 217 25.07 5.89 1.75
N LEU A 218 25.03 6.44 2.96
CA LEU A 218 26.05 7.36 3.45
C LEU A 218 27.44 6.70 3.51
N ALA A 219 27.52 5.46 3.97
CA ALA A 219 28.77 4.69 3.99
C ALA A 219 29.31 4.44 2.56
N THR A 220 28.43 4.14 1.58
CA THR A 220 28.86 3.99 0.17
C THR A 220 29.37 5.29 -0.42
N PHE A 221 28.75 6.43 -0.09
CA PHE A 221 29.21 7.75 -0.52
C PHE A 221 30.58 8.09 0.06
N TYR A 222 30.78 7.81 1.36
CA TYR A 222 32.09 7.96 2.01
C TYR A 222 33.18 7.17 1.26
N VAL A 223 32.95 5.88 0.99
CA VAL A 223 33.91 5.01 0.28
C VAL A 223 34.20 5.54 -1.14
N ALA A 224 33.18 6.05 -1.84
CA ALA A 224 33.33 6.58 -3.19
C ALA A 224 34.22 7.83 -3.25
N VAL A 225 34.34 8.57 -2.15
CA VAL A 225 35.23 9.74 -2.02
C VAL A 225 36.60 9.32 -1.47
N THR A 226 36.66 8.55 -0.38
CA THR A 226 37.92 8.28 0.31
C THR A 226 38.82 7.30 -0.43
N VAL A 227 38.25 6.29 -1.12
CA VAL A 227 39.07 5.27 -1.80
C VAL A 227 39.87 5.86 -2.96
N PRO A 228 39.30 6.59 -3.94
CA PRO A 228 40.08 7.20 -5.01
C PRO A 228 41.09 8.23 -4.49
N TYR A 229 40.70 9.00 -3.46
CA TYR A 229 41.60 9.94 -2.80
C TYR A 229 42.83 9.23 -2.22
N ASN A 230 42.63 8.20 -1.40
CA ASN A 230 43.73 7.45 -0.77
C ASN A 230 44.62 6.75 -1.80
N VAL A 231 44.04 6.21 -2.89
CA VAL A 231 44.82 5.57 -3.95
C VAL A 231 45.70 6.58 -4.71
N CYS A 232 45.19 7.79 -4.95
CA CYS A 232 45.89 8.77 -5.79
C CYS A 232 46.84 9.67 -5.00
N PHE A 233 46.49 10.04 -3.77
CA PHE A 233 47.17 11.07 -2.97
C PHE A 233 47.97 10.51 -1.77
N SER A 234 47.81 9.25 -1.36
CA SER A 234 48.68 8.66 -0.33
C SER A 234 50.02 8.22 -0.94
N ALA A 235 51.08 8.96 -0.65
CA ALA A 235 52.46 8.57 -0.92
C ALA A 235 53.09 7.93 0.34
N PRO A 236 53.97 6.91 0.22
CA PRO A 236 54.57 6.21 1.36
C PRO A 236 55.54 7.02 2.22
N ASP A 237 55.98 8.20 1.78
CA ASP A 237 57.22 8.83 2.27
C ASP A 237 57.03 10.09 3.15
N ASP A 238 55.82 10.38 3.64
CA ASP A 238 55.55 11.59 4.45
C ASP A 238 55.48 11.28 5.96
N PRO A 239 56.38 11.83 6.82
CA PRO A 239 56.43 11.50 8.25
C PRO A 239 55.27 12.05 9.10
N ASP A 240 54.55 13.08 8.61
CA ASP A 240 53.32 13.60 9.27
C ASP A 240 52.08 12.71 9.03
N CYS A 241 52.22 11.64 8.22
CA CYS A 241 51.12 10.76 7.82
C CYS A 241 50.67 9.80 8.95
N ASP A 242 51.46 9.60 10.01
CA ASP A 242 51.17 8.60 11.06
C ASP A 242 49.93 8.90 11.92
N SER A 243 49.55 10.17 12.10
CA SER A 243 48.34 10.53 12.88
C SER A 243 47.06 10.51 12.03
N THR A 244 47.15 10.96 10.78
CA THR A 244 46.03 11.01 9.83
C THR A 244 45.72 9.62 9.25
N SER A 245 46.74 8.77 9.06
CA SER A 245 46.57 7.36 8.68
C SER A 245 45.85 6.53 9.76
N ARG A 246 46.14 6.77 11.04
CA ARG A 246 45.48 6.04 12.15
C ARG A 246 44.00 6.38 12.30
N THR A 247 43.62 7.65 12.10
CA THR A 247 42.22 8.08 12.17
C THR A 247 41.40 7.62 10.97
N THR A 248 41.96 7.69 9.76
CA THR A 248 41.34 7.17 8.55
C THR A 248 41.15 5.64 8.61
N LEU A 249 42.14 4.90 9.10
CA LEU A 249 42.07 3.44 9.29
C LEU A 249 40.90 3.00 10.18
N VAL A 250 40.66 3.69 11.30
CA VAL A 250 39.54 3.36 12.20
C VAL A 250 38.20 3.56 11.50
N SER A 251 38.05 4.66 10.76
CA SER A 251 36.83 4.90 9.98
C SER A 251 36.63 3.90 8.84
N ASP A 252 37.69 3.48 8.14
CA ASP A 252 37.63 2.44 7.11
C ASP A 252 37.18 1.09 7.69
N ILE A 253 37.73 0.67 8.85
CA ILE A 253 37.32 -0.56 9.54
C ILE A 253 35.86 -0.50 9.98
N ALA A 254 35.41 0.64 10.53
CA ALA A 254 34.01 0.80 10.95
C ALA A 254 33.04 0.66 9.76
N VAL A 255 33.40 1.24 8.61
CA VAL A 255 32.63 1.14 7.37
C VAL A 255 32.61 -0.30 6.84
N GLU A 256 33.72 -1.04 6.91
CA GLU A 256 33.75 -2.46 6.55
C GLU A 256 32.83 -3.32 7.44
N MET A 257 32.85 -3.09 8.76
CA MET A 257 31.97 -3.78 9.69
C MET A 257 30.47 -3.52 9.39
N LEU A 258 30.12 -2.29 9.00
CA LEU A 258 28.76 -1.95 8.57
C LEU A 258 28.33 -2.74 7.32
N PHE A 259 29.21 -2.90 6.33
CA PHE A 259 28.90 -3.68 5.12
C PHE A 259 28.78 -5.18 5.39
N ILE A 260 29.61 -5.73 6.28
CA ILE A 260 29.49 -7.12 6.71
C ILE A 260 28.15 -7.32 7.43
N LEU A 261 27.77 -6.41 8.32
CA LEU A 261 26.48 -6.45 9.00
C LEU A 261 25.30 -6.33 8.02
N ASP A 262 25.44 -5.51 6.97
CA ASP A 262 24.43 -5.39 5.92
C ASP A 262 24.20 -6.72 5.16
N ILE A 263 25.26 -7.46 4.82
CA ILE A 263 25.14 -8.79 4.22
C ILE A 263 24.34 -9.73 5.14
N ILE A 264 24.64 -9.73 6.44
CA ILE A 264 23.92 -10.55 7.44
C ILE A 264 22.44 -10.16 7.50
N LEU A 265 22.14 -8.86 7.46
CA LEU A 265 20.76 -8.37 7.46
C LEU A 265 20.03 -8.73 6.16
N ASN A 266 20.70 -8.67 5.01
CA ASN A 266 20.10 -9.01 3.71
C ASN A 266 19.70 -10.49 3.60
N PHE A 267 20.40 -11.40 4.27
CA PHE A 267 19.94 -12.81 4.41
C PHE A 267 18.62 -12.97 5.19
N ARG A 268 18.19 -11.92 5.90
CA ARG A 268 17.00 -11.91 6.77
C ARG A 268 15.95 -10.89 6.36
N THR A 269 16.17 -10.13 5.29
CA THR A 269 15.21 -9.15 4.77
C THR A 269 14.22 -9.83 3.82
N THR A 270 12.94 -9.45 3.93
CA THR A 270 11.92 -9.96 2.98
C THR A 270 12.11 -9.35 1.59
N TYR A 271 11.69 -10.07 0.56
CA TYR A 271 11.62 -9.55 -0.80
C TYR A 271 10.20 -9.73 -1.38
N VAL A 272 9.90 -8.98 -2.45
CA VAL A 272 8.65 -9.08 -3.18
C VAL A 272 8.87 -9.96 -4.40
N GLY A 273 8.12 -11.07 -4.49
CA GLY A 273 8.20 -11.97 -5.64
C GLY A 273 7.56 -11.37 -6.90
N PRO A 274 7.75 -12.00 -8.07
CA PRO A 274 7.17 -11.53 -9.35
C PRO A 274 5.64 -11.46 -9.33
N ALA A 275 4.98 -12.29 -8.52
CA ALA A 275 3.52 -12.28 -8.31
C ALA A 275 3.05 -11.17 -7.35
N GLY A 276 3.93 -10.27 -6.89
CA GLY A 276 3.59 -9.19 -5.96
C GLY A 276 3.38 -9.64 -4.50
N GLN A 277 3.64 -10.91 -4.18
CA GLN A 277 3.54 -11.45 -2.83
C GLN A 277 4.85 -11.26 -2.05
N VAL A 278 4.75 -10.98 -0.75
CA VAL A 278 5.91 -10.86 0.13
C VAL A 278 6.32 -12.25 0.60
N VAL A 279 7.57 -12.64 0.33
CA VAL A 279 8.12 -13.94 0.75
C VAL A 279 8.76 -13.81 2.13
N TYR A 280 8.32 -14.66 3.07
CA TYR A 280 8.80 -14.70 4.46
C TYR A 280 9.66 -15.92 4.77
N ASP A 281 9.79 -16.89 3.86
CA ASP A 281 10.59 -18.09 4.12
C ASP A 281 12.10 -17.79 4.06
N ALA A 282 12.81 -18.05 5.15
CA ALA A 282 14.24 -17.75 5.28
C ALA A 282 15.10 -18.53 4.28
N ARG A 283 14.72 -19.75 3.90
CA ARG A 283 15.46 -20.53 2.89
C ARG A 283 15.28 -19.93 1.50
N SER A 284 14.04 -19.57 1.17
CA SER A 284 13.71 -18.90 -0.09
C SER A 284 14.38 -17.54 -0.22
N ILE A 285 14.46 -16.75 0.87
CA ILE A 285 15.21 -15.48 0.93
C ILE A 285 16.70 -15.73 0.69
N CYS A 286 17.30 -16.68 1.40
CA CYS A 286 18.73 -17.01 1.27
C CYS A 286 19.09 -17.45 -0.15
N LEU A 287 18.33 -18.38 -0.74
CA LEU A 287 18.56 -18.83 -2.12
C LEU A 287 18.45 -17.67 -3.11
N HIS A 288 17.41 -16.85 -2.99
CA HIS A 288 17.23 -15.69 -3.86
C HIS A 288 18.40 -14.70 -3.75
N TYR A 289 18.85 -14.39 -2.53
CA TYR A 289 19.98 -13.48 -2.31
C TYR A 289 21.30 -14.07 -2.82
N CYS A 290 21.56 -15.36 -2.59
CA CYS A 290 22.74 -16.06 -3.10
C CYS A 290 22.83 -16.04 -4.63
N THR A 291 21.69 -16.16 -5.32
CA THR A 291 21.65 -16.17 -6.79
C THR A 291 21.75 -14.78 -7.43
N THR A 292 21.44 -13.71 -6.69
CA THR A 292 21.30 -12.36 -7.26
C THR A 292 22.50 -11.46 -6.92
N TRP A 293 22.65 -11.10 -5.64
CA TRP A 293 23.52 -9.99 -5.23
C TRP A 293 24.63 -10.40 -4.27
N PHE A 294 24.52 -11.56 -3.61
CA PHE A 294 25.49 -11.99 -2.60
C PHE A 294 26.94 -11.99 -3.08
N VAL A 295 27.22 -12.50 -4.30
CA VAL A 295 28.58 -12.58 -4.82
C VAL A 295 29.21 -11.18 -4.98
N LEU A 296 28.43 -10.23 -5.51
CA LEU A 296 28.88 -8.84 -5.66
C LEU A 296 29.08 -8.18 -4.30
N ASP A 297 28.17 -8.40 -3.37
CA ASP A 297 28.24 -7.84 -2.02
C ASP A 297 29.43 -8.39 -1.22
N LEU A 298 29.72 -9.69 -1.37
CA LEU A 298 30.85 -10.35 -0.73
C LEU A 298 32.18 -9.80 -1.24
N ILE A 299 32.36 -9.71 -2.57
CA ILE A 299 33.58 -9.15 -3.18
C ILE A 299 33.78 -7.70 -2.73
N ALA A 300 32.70 -6.92 -2.68
CA ALA A 300 32.75 -5.54 -2.25
C ALA A 300 33.05 -5.36 -0.75
N ALA A 301 32.82 -6.38 0.09
CA ALA A 301 33.03 -6.33 1.54
C ALA A 301 34.37 -6.91 2.02
N LEU A 302 35.25 -7.36 1.11
CA LEU A 302 36.54 -7.97 1.48
C LEU A 302 37.47 -6.95 2.17
N PRO A 303 37.95 -7.25 3.41
CA PRO A 303 38.82 -6.36 4.17
C PRO A 303 40.29 -6.56 3.77
N PHE A 304 40.68 -6.03 2.61
CA PHE A 304 42.06 -6.13 2.12
C PHE A 304 43.08 -5.42 3.03
N ASP A 305 42.63 -4.46 3.86
CA ASP A 305 43.50 -3.75 4.81
C ASP A 305 44.01 -4.67 5.93
N LEU A 306 43.32 -5.77 6.24
CA LEU A 306 43.79 -6.77 7.21
C LEU A 306 45.04 -7.52 6.71
N LEU A 307 45.28 -7.59 5.40
CA LEU A 307 46.47 -8.25 4.85
C LEU A 307 47.77 -7.48 5.15
N TYR A 308 47.69 -6.16 5.36
CA TYR A 308 48.83 -5.35 5.80
C TYR A 308 49.24 -5.66 7.24
N LEU A 309 48.29 -5.99 8.11
CA LEU A 309 48.56 -6.44 9.49
C LEU A 309 49.32 -7.78 9.55
N PHE A 310 49.18 -8.62 8.52
CA PHE A 310 49.87 -9.90 8.41
C PHE A 310 51.25 -9.81 7.72
N ASN A 311 51.76 -8.59 7.47
CA ASN A 311 53.11 -8.33 6.99
C ASN A 311 53.49 -9.06 5.68
N ILE A 312 52.49 -9.37 4.84
CA ILE A 312 52.72 -9.94 3.51
C ILE A 312 53.21 -8.79 2.63
N SER A 313 54.41 -8.93 2.05
CA SER A 313 55.02 -7.91 1.19
C SER A 313 54.25 -7.80 -0.13
N VAL A 314 53.12 -7.11 -0.12
CA VAL A 314 52.37 -6.89 -1.35
C VAL A 314 52.53 -5.44 -1.76
N THR A 315 53.14 -5.31 -2.93
CA THR A 315 53.47 -4.07 -3.65
C THR A 315 52.20 -3.31 -4.08
N SER A 316 52.40 -2.20 -4.81
CA SER A 316 51.42 -1.32 -5.49
C SER A 316 50.08 -1.96 -5.93
N LEU A 317 50.07 -3.26 -6.25
CA LEU A 317 48.87 -4.04 -6.58
C LEU A 317 47.80 -4.06 -5.48
N VAL A 318 48.15 -4.06 -4.17
CA VAL A 318 47.12 -4.03 -3.10
C VAL A 318 46.45 -2.69 -2.98
N HIS A 319 47.17 -1.59 -3.23
CA HIS A 319 46.55 -0.27 -3.32
C HIS A 319 45.54 -0.21 -4.46
N LEU A 320 45.79 -0.87 -5.59
CA LEU A 320 44.84 -0.97 -6.70
C LEU A 320 43.64 -1.86 -6.35
N LEU A 321 43.83 -2.94 -5.59
CA LEU A 321 42.73 -3.81 -5.13
C LEU A 321 41.72 -3.07 -4.23
N LYS A 322 42.10 -1.97 -3.57
CA LYS A 322 41.15 -1.13 -2.82
C LYS A 322 40.05 -0.55 -3.72
N THR A 323 40.29 -0.38 -5.02
CA THR A 323 39.29 0.12 -5.97
C THR A 323 38.11 -0.83 -6.17
N VAL A 324 38.25 -2.12 -5.82
CA VAL A 324 37.14 -3.10 -5.80
C VAL A 324 36.01 -2.63 -4.87
N ARG A 325 36.32 -1.81 -3.85
CA ARG A 325 35.31 -1.20 -2.96
C ARG A 325 34.35 -0.27 -3.70
N LEU A 326 34.69 0.24 -4.88
CA LEU A 326 33.78 1.08 -5.69
C LEU A 326 32.60 0.27 -6.27
N LEU A 327 32.70 -1.06 -6.34
CA LEU A 327 31.57 -1.93 -6.73
C LEU A 327 30.36 -1.76 -5.79
N ARG A 328 30.57 -1.23 -4.57
CA ARG A 328 29.49 -0.89 -3.63
C ARG A 328 28.49 0.12 -4.20
N LEU A 329 28.91 0.95 -5.16
CA LEU A 329 28.01 1.91 -5.83
C LEU A 329 26.91 1.23 -6.67
N LEU A 330 27.11 -0.02 -7.11
CA LEU A 330 26.06 -0.77 -7.80
C LEU A 330 24.83 -1.00 -6.88
N ARG A 331 24.99 -0.92 -5.56
CA ARG A 331 23.87 -1.00 -4.60
C ARG A 331 22.91 0.19 -4.74
N LEU A 332 23.37 1.34 -5.24
CA LEU A 332 22.51 2.48 -5.55
C LEU A 332 21.45 2.12 -6.60
N LEU A 333 21.81 1.25 -7.56
CA LEU A 333 20.89 0.79 -8.60
C LEU A 333 19.72 0.01 -8.00
N GLN A 334 19.96 -0.79 -6.95
CA GLN A 334 18.91 -1.54 -6.25
C GLN A 334 17.90 -0.63 -5.52
N LYS A 335 18.32 0.59 -5.17
CA LYS A 335 17.50 1.56 -4.42
C LYS A 335 16.91 2.67 -5.31
N LEU A 336 17.34 2.72 -6.57
CA LEU A 336 16.96 3.78 -7.52
C LEU A 336 15.44 3.84 -7.71
N ASP A 337 14.76 2.70 -7.79
CA ASP A 337 13.31 2.64 -7.98
C ASP A 337 12.55 3.30 -6.82
N GLY A 338 13.01 3.11 -5.57
CA GLY A 338 12.40 3.74 -4.38
C GLY A 338 12.68 5.24 -4.30
N TYR A 339 13.85 5.69 -4.75
CA TYR A 339 14.22 7.11 -4.73
C TYR A 339 13.65 7.90 -5.92
N SER A 340 13.44 7.24 -7.07
CA SER A 340 12.88 7.83 -8.30
C SER A 340 11.53 8.55 -8.10
N GLN A 341 10.81 8.17 -7.03
CA GLN A 341 9.52 8.73 -6.70
C GLN A 341 9.55 10.22 -6.36
N TYR A 342 10.59 10.62 -5.63
CA TYR A 342 10.71 11.94 -5.06
C TYR A 342 11.64 12.73 -5.97
N SER A 343 11.06 13.57 -6.82
CA SER A 343 11.80 14.38 -7.80
C SER A 343 12.96 15.17 -7.19
N ALA A 344 12.81 15.68 -5.95
CA ALA A 344 13.90 16.36 -5.24
C ALA A 344 15.06 15.43 -4.87
N VAL A 345 14.78 14.18 -4.48
CA VAL A 345 15.80 13.18 -4.16
C VAL A 345 16.56 12.74 -5.41
N VAL A 346 15.88 12.63 -6.55
CA VAL A 346 16.53 12.34 -7.84
C VAL A 346 17.50 13.46 -8.20
N LEU A 347 17.12 14.73 -8.03
CA LEU A 347 17.99 15.86 -8.30
C LEU A 347 19.21 15.89 -7.36
N THR A 348 19.02 15.67 -6.06
CA THR A 348 20.14 15.64 -5.10
C THR A 348 21.08 14.47 -5.37
N LEU A 349 20.55 13.29 -5.73
CA LEU A 349 21.36 12.14 -6.15
C LEU A 349 22.13 12.44 -7.44
N LEU A 350 21.52 13.10 -8.41
CA LEU A 350 22.21 13.47 -9.64
C LEU A 350 23.34 14.48 -9.40
N MET A 351 23.10 15.48 -8.53
CA MET A 351 24.13 16.45 -8.13
C MET A 351 25.27 15.79 -7.34
N SER A 352 24.97 14.79 -6.50
CA SER A 352 26.02 14.05 -5.78
C SER A 352 26.84 13.16 -6.73
N VAL A 353 26.22 12.53 -7.73
CA VAL A 353 26.93 11.79 -8.79
C VAL A 353 27.81 12.72 -9.61
N PHE A 354 27.34 13.93 -9.94
CA PHE A 354 28.14 14.94 -10.63
C PHE A 354 29.37 15.36 -9.80
N ALA A 355 29.20 15.61 -8.50
CA ALA A 355 30.31 15.92 -7.60
C ALA A 355 31.31 14.76 -7.45
N LEU A 356 30.83 13.52 -7.36
CA LEU A 356 31.68 12.33 -7.32
C LEU A 356 32.49 12.15 -8.61
N LEU A 357 31.86 12.37 -9.76
CA LEU A 357 32.53 12.32 -11.05
C LEU A 357 33.63 13.39 -11.17
N ALA A 358 33.34 14.62 -10.74
CA ALA A 358 34.34 15.68 -10.68
C ALA A 358 35.53 15.31 -9.79
N HIS A 359 35.26 14.70 -8.64
CA HIS A 359 36.28 14.19 -7.73
C HIS A 359 37.11 13.06 -8.36
N TRP A 360 36.48 12.07 -9.01
CA TRP A 360 37.20 10.97 -9.66
C TRP A 360 38.07 11.43 -10.81
N LEU A 361 37.55 12.31 -11.66
CA LEU A 361 38.33 12.92 -12.72
C LEU A 361 39.50 13.74 -12.14
N ALA A 362 39.31 14.41 -11.00
CA ALA A 362 40.39 15.16 -10.33
C ALA A 362 41.50 14.22 -9.82
N CYS A 363 41.11 13.07 -9.25
CA CYS A 363 42.04 12.02 -8.85
C CYS A 363 42.84 11.49 -10.06
N VAL A 364 42.18 11.21 -11.19
CA VAL A 364 42.85 10.77 -12.42
C VAL A 364 43.77 11.85 -12.98
N TRP A 365 43.32 13.11 -13.00
CA TRP A 365 44.12 14.27 -13.42
C TRP A 365 45.42 14.40 -12.61
N TYR A 366 45.33 14.20 -11.29
CA TYR A 366 46.50 14.17 -10.41
C TYR A 366 47.46 13.02 -10.73
N VAL A 367 46.94 11.82 -10.98
CA VAL A 367 47.77 10.66 -11.34
C VAL A 367 48.48 10.86 -12.67
N ILE A 368 47.84 11.50 -13.65
CA ILE A 368 48.47 11.85 -14.94
C ILE A 368 49.66 12.78 -14.68
N GLY A 369 49.45 13.88 -13.95
CA GLY A 369 50.52 14.83 -13.62
C GLY A 369 51.68 14.18 -12.85
N ARG A 370 51.38 13.31 -11.87
CA ARG A 370 52.42 12.58 -11.13
C ARG A 370 53.22 11.60 -11.98
N LYS A 371 52.57 10.88 -12.91
CA LYS A 371 53.25 9.92 -13.79
C LYS A 371 54.16 10.64 -14.79
N GLU A 372 53.70 11.75 -15.36
CA GLU A 372 54.52 12.57 -16.25
C GLU A 372 55.70 13.19 -15.50
N LEU A 373 55.48 13.70 -14.28
CA LEU A 373 56.56 14.18 -13.40
C LEU A 373 57.60 13.07 -13.10
N ALA A 374 57.15 11.85 -12.82
CA ALA A 374 58.04 10.73 -12.51
C ALA A 374 58.78 10.16 -13.74
N SER A 375 58.23 10.32 -14.95
CA SER A 375 58.88 9.87 -16.19
C SER A 375 60.15 10.67 -16.50
N ASN A 376 60.24 11.90 -16.01
CA ASN A 376 61.44 12.77 -16.06
C ASN A 376 62.03 12.93 -17.48
N ASP A 377 61.16 12.95 -18.50
CA ASP A 377 61.56 13.10 -19.90
C ASP A 377 62.15 14.51 -20.17
N PRO A 378 63.37 14.64 -20.71
CA PRO A 378 64.05 15.93 -20.86
C PRO A 378 63.33 16.96 -21.73
N LEU A 379 62.47 16.53 -22.66
CA LEU A 379 61.73 17.40 -23.58
C LEU A 379 60.42 17.96 -22.99
N THR A 380 59.80 17.25 -22.05
CA THR A 380 58.46 17.55 -21.52
C THR A 380 58.48 17.92 -20.03
N TRP A 381 59.66 17.92 -19.40
CA TRP A 381 59.83 18.10 -17.95
C TRP A 381 59.22 19.40 -17.40
N ASP A 382 59.19 20.47 -18.21
CA ASP A 382 58.86 21.83 -17.74
C ASP A 382 57.46 22.34 -18.14
N ILE A 383 56.71 21.52 -18.89
CA ILE A 383 55.41 21.92 -19.48
C ILE A 383 54.19 21.27 -18.80
N GLY A 384 54.37 20.24 -17.96
CA GLY A 384 53.28 19.57 -17.27
C GLY A 384 52.50 20.50 -16.33
N TRP A 385 51.20 20.23 -16.16
CA TRP A 385 50.30 21.10 -15.40
C TRP A 385 50.70 21.22 -13.91
N LEU A 386 51.27 20.16 -13.33
CA LEU A 386 51.66 20.10 -11.92
C LEU A 386 52.91 20.96 -11.64
N GLN A 387 53.85 20.97 -12.58
CA GLN A 387 55.04 21.81 -12.55
C GLN A 387 54.68 23.29 -12.75
N GLU A 388 53.80 23.59 -13.71
CA GLU A 388 53.28 24.94 -13.94
C GLU A 388 52.53 25.46 -12.71
N LEU A 389 51.75 24.60 -12.02
CA LEU A 389 51.11 24.96 -10.76
C LEU A 389 52.14 25.30 -9.67
N GLY A 390 53.21 24.50 -9.53
CA GLY A 390 54.30 24.76 -8.58
C GLY A 390 55.01 26.09 -8.86
N LYS A 391 55.23 26.44 -10.13
CA LYS A 391 55.78 27.74 -10.54
C LYS A 391 54.88 28.91 -10.11
N ARG A 392 53.57 28.80 -10.35
CA ARG A 392 52.60 29.85 -9.99
C ARG A 392 52.41 30.04 -8.49
N LEU A 393 52.59 28.97 -7.71
CA LEU A 393 52.51 28.99 -6.25
C LEU A 393 53.85 29.28 -5.56
N GLU A 394 54.90 29.66 -6.32
CA GLU A 394 56.25 29.92 -5.81
C GLU A 394 56.86 28.74 -5.01
N THR A 395 56.40 27.51 -5.31
CA THR A 395 56.85 26.25 -4.70
C THR A 395 57.23 25.25 -5.81
N PRO A 396 58.31 25.53 -6.58
CA PRO A 396 58.69 24.70 -7.72
C PRO A 396 59.24 23.33 -7.29
N TYR A 397 59.16 22.36 -8.19
CA TYR A 397 59.83 21.07 -8.04
C TYR A 397 61.32 21.21 -8.35
N THR A 398 62.17 20.69 -7.48
CA THR A 398 63.62 20.55 -7.64
C THR A 398 63.96 19.10 -7.98
N ASN A 399 64.78 18.86 -9.01
CA ASN A 399 65.18 17.52 -9.47
C ASN A 399 63.99 16.54 -9.70
N GLY A 400 62.89 17.02 -10.29
CA GLY A 400 61.74 16.21 -10.71
C GLY A 400 60.81 15.74 -9.58
N THR A 401 61.31 15.31 -8.42
CA THR A 401 60.45 14.72 -7.37
C THR A 401 60.57 15.37 -5.99
N VAL A 402 61.47 16.34 -5.81
CA VAL A 402 61.75 16.95 -4.50
C VAL A 402 61.18 18.37 -4.46
N GLY A 403 60.37 18.70 -3.46
CA GLY A 403 59.64 19.99 -3.40
C GLY A 403 58.27 19.92 -4.09
N GLY A 404 57.69 21.07 -4.41
CA GLY A 404 56.36 21.19 -5.03
C GLY A 404 55.26 21.74 -4.11
N PRO A 405 54.04 21.96 -4.67
CA PRO A 405 52.90 22.44 -3.91
C PRO A 405 52.39 21.40 -2.91
N SER A 406 51.81 21.88 -1.81
CA SER A 406 51.21 21.01 -0.79
C SER A 406 50.13 20.09 -1.38
N LEU A 407 49.98 18.89 -0.81
CA LEU A 407 48.98 17.89 -1.25
C LEU A 407 47.56 18.45 -1.29
N ARG A 408 47.23 19.32 -0.31
CA ARG A 408 45.94 20.02 -0.24
C ARG A 408 45.76 20.95 -1.43
N SER A 409 46.78 21.73 -1.76
CA SER A 409 46.75 22.65 -2.91
C SER A 409 46.63 21.88 -4.24
N ALA A 410 47.40 20.81 -4.42
CA ALA A 410 47.33 19.97 -5.61
C ALA A 410 45.94 19.32 -5.80
N TYR A 411 45.32 18.82 -4.71
CA TYR A 411 43.96 18.29 -4.76
C TYR A 411 42.93 19.37 -5.13
N ILE A 412 42.97 20.53 -4.48
CA ILE A 412 42.04 21.64 -4.75
C ILE A 412 42.19 22.14 -6.19
N ALA A 413 43.42 22.28 -6.69
CA ALA A 413 43.70 22.70 -8.06
C ALA A 413 43.20 21.67 -9.09
N SER A 414 43.38 20.36 -8.80
CA SER A 414 42.85 19.29 -9.64
C SER A 414 41.33 19.29 -9.70
N LEU A 415 40.66 19.46 -8.55
CA LEU A 415 39.21 19.54 -8.46
C LEU A 415 38.67 20.80 -9.13
N TYR A 416 39.36 21.92 -8.99
CA TYR A 416 39.02 23.17 -9.67
C TYR A 416 39.10 23.03 -11.19
N PHE A 417 40.15 22.37 -11.71
CA PHE A 417 40.28 22.08 -13.14
C PHE A 417 39.14 21.21 -13.66
N THR A 418 38.84 20.09 -12.98
CA THR A 418 37.77 19.19 -13.45
C THR A 418 36.39 19.79 -13.31
N LEU A 419 36.11 20.52 -12.22
CA LEU A 419 34.84 21.20 -12.04
C LEU A 419 34.64 22.31 -13.07
N SER A 420 35.66 23.12 -13.36
CA SER A 420 35.59 24.16 -14.40
C SER A 420 35.44 23.58 -15.81
N SER A 421 36.02 22.41 -16.08
CA SER A 421 35.87 21.69 -17.36
C SER A 421 34.48 21.05 -17.49
N LEU A 422 34.00 20.36 -16.44
CA LEU A 422 32.68 19.71 -16.42
C LEU A 422 31.53 20.71 -16.48
N THR A 423 31.71 21.91 -15.89
CA THR A 423 30.71 23.00 -15.94
C THR A 423 30.85 23.87 -17.19
N SER A 424 31.75 23.54 -18.12
CA SER A 424 32.03 24.30 -19.35
C SER A 424 32.48 25.76 -19.15
N VAL A 425 33.00 26.09 -17.97
CA VAL A 425 33.49 27.46 -17.65
C VAL A 425 34.89 27.68 -18.20
N GLY A 426 35.82 26.74 -17.95
CA GLY A 426 37.16 26.76 -18.56
C GLY A 426 38.01 28.00 -18.27
N PHE A 427 38.25 28.35 -16.99
CA PHE A 427 38.98 29.57 -16.61
C PHE A 427 40.44 29.67 -17.14
N GLY A 428 41.10 28.56 -17.44
CA GLY A 428 42.46 28.54 -18.00
C GLY A 428 43.62 28.72 -17.01
N ASN A 429 43.35 28.83 -15.70
CA ASN A 429 44.40 28.93 -14.68
C ASN A 429 45.19 27.62 -14.49
N VAL A 430 44.51 26.49 -14.69
CA VAL A 430 45.10 25.15 -14.83
C VAL A 430 44.64 24.65 -16.18
N CYS A 431 45.57 24.26 -17.05
CA CYS A 431 45.28 23.85 -18.42
C CYS A 431 46.14 22.65 -18.82
N ALA A 432 45.68 21.95 -19.85
CA ALA A 432 46.38 20.83 -20.46
C ALA A 432 47.40 21.32 -21.49
N ASN A 433 48.66 20.96 -21.29
CA ASN A 433 49.80 21.30 -22.13
C ASN A 433 50.33 20.07 -22.88
N THR A 434 50.38 18.91 -22.22
CA THR A 434 50.86 17.65 -22.81
C THR A 434 49.76 16.94 -23.61
N ASP A 435 50.13 16.01 -24.48
CA ASP A 435 49.15 15.29 -25.31
C ASP A 435 48.24 14.37 -24.47
N ALA A 436 48.78 13.74 -23.42
CA ALA A 436 47.97 12.93 -22.50
C ALA A 436 46.99 13.80 -21.70
N GLU A 437 47.43 14.95 -21.21
CA GLU A 437 46.58 15.94 -20.54
C GLU A 437 45.46 16.45 -21.48
N LYS A 438 45.78 16.73 -22.75
CA LYS A 438 44.80 17.20 -23.75
C LYS A 438 43.76 16.13 -24.09
N ILE A 439 44.19 14.88 -24.30
CA ILE A 439 43.27 13.76 -24.55
C ILE A 439 42.32 13.58 -23.36
N PHE A 440 42.85 13.62 -22.13
CA PHE A 440 42.03 13.55 -20.92
C PHE A 440 41.05 14.73 -20.81
N SER A 441 41.49 15.93 -21.17
CA SER A 441 40.64 17.13 -21.17
C SER A 441 39.50 17.03 -22.18
N ILE A 442 39.77 16.53 -23.39
CA ILE A 442 38.74 16.29 -24.42
C ILE A 442 37.70 15.28 -23.91
N CYS A 443 38.14 14.17 -23.32
CA CYS A 443 37.25 13.19 -22.70
C CYS A 443 36.41 13.80 -21.57
N THR A 444 37.04 14.60 -20.70
CA THR A 444 36.36 15.27 -19.59
C THR A 444 35.32 16.28 -20.08
N MET A 445 35.62 17.06 -21.12
CA MET A 445 34.68 17.99 -21.73
C MET A 445 33.47 17.27 -22.35
N LEU A 446 33.69 16.14 -23.04
CA LEU A 446 32.60 15.34 -23.62
C LEU A 446 31.67 14.77 -22.54
N ILE A 447 32.25 14.22 -21.48
CA ILE A 447 31.49 13.71 -20.33
C ILE A 447 30.74 14.85 -19.64
N GLY A 448 31.38 16.01 -19.46
CA GLY A 448 30.78 17.21 -18.89
C GLY A 448 29.57 17.70 -19.68
N ALA A 449 29.69 17.78 -21.00
CA ALA A 449 28.59 18.19 -21.88
C ALA A 449 27.37 17.26 -21.75
N LEU A 450 27.59 15.94 -21.72
CA LEU A 450 26.51 14.96 -21.53
C LEU A 450 25.87 15.07 -20.14
N MET A 451 26.70 15.17 -19.09
CA MET A 451 26.19 15.31 -17.71
C MET A 451 25.40 16.60 -17.52
N HIS A 452 25.88 17.72 -18.05
CA HIS A 452 25.18 18.99 -18.01
C HIS A 452 23.81 18.90 -18.70
N ALA A 453 23.74 18.26 -19.88
CA ALA A 453 22.47 18.03 -20.57
C ALA A 453 21.48 17.20 -19.72
N VAL A 454 21.95 16.14 -19.04
CA VAL A 454 21.11 15.32 -18.14
C VAL A 454 20.64 16.10 -16.91
N VAL A 455 21.51 16.90 -16.29
CA VAL A 455 21.16 17.74 -15.13
C VAL A 455 20.11 18.77 -15.51
N PHE A 456 20.33 19.54 -16.57
CA PHE A 456 19.38 20.54 -17.03
C PHE A 456 18.06 19.91 -17.49
N GLY A 457 18.11 18.77 -18.19
CA GLY A 457 16.91 18.04 -18.60
C GLY A 457 16.04 17.61 -17.41
N ASN A 458 16.66 17.09 -16.33
CA ASN A 458 15.95 16.75 -15.10
C ASN A 458 15.39 17.97 -14.38
N VAL A 459 16.18 19.05 -14.26
CA VAL A 459 15.70 20.30 -13.65
C VAL A 459 14.48 20.84 -14.40
N THR A 460 14.53 20.88 -15.74
CA THR A 460 13.39 21.29 -16.57
C THR A 460 12.16 20.39 -16.35
N ALA A 461 12.34 19.06 -16.31
CA ALA A 461 11.24 18.13 -16.05
C ALA A 461 10.62 18.32 -14.65
N ILE A 462 11.43 18.61 -13.63
CA ILE A 462 10.95 18.90 -12.27
C ILE A 462 10.16 20.21 -12.25
N ILE A 463 10.67 21.26 -12.89
CA ILE A 463 9.99 22.55 -13.00
C ILE A 463 8.64 22.37 -13.70
N GLN A 464 8.60 21.63 -14.82
CA GLN A 464 7.36 21.31 -15.54
C GLN A 464 6.37 20.56 -14.65
N ARG A 465 6.83 19.56 -13.90
CA ARG A 465 5.99 18.80 -12.96
C ARG A 465 5.45 19.68 -11.83
N MET A 466 6.29 20.55 -11.25
CA MET A 466 5.92 21.48 -10.19
C MET A 466 4.87 22.48 -10.65
N TYR A 467 5.01 23.01 -11.87
CA TYR A 467 4.06 23.97 -12.44
C TYR A 467 2.86 23.34 -13.15
N SER A 468 2.79 22.00 -13.27
CA SER A 468 1.71 21.31 -14.00
C SER A 468 0.30 21.73 -13.55
N ARG A 469 0.03 21.74 -12.23
CA ARG A 469 -1.28 22.13 -11.68
C ARG A 469 -1.61 23.61 -11.92
N ARG A 470 -0.63 24.49 -11.76
CA ARG A 470 -0.80 25.92 -11.99
C ARG A 470 -0.99 26.22 -13.49
N SER A 471 -0.28 25.51 -14.36
CA SER A 471 -0.44 25.57 -15.80
C SER A 471 -1.85 25.13 -16.21
N LEU A 472 -2.37 24.04 -15.63
CA LEU A 472 -3.74 23.58 -15.88
C LEU A 472 -4.79 24.63 -15.48
N TYR A 473 -4.65 25.23 -14.30
CA TYR A 473 -5.51 26.34 -13.86
C TYR A 473 -5.51 27.50 -14.87
N HIS A 474 -4.33 27.97 -15.26
CA HIS A 474 -4.20 29.08 -16.20
C HIS A 474 -4.75 28.74 -17.59
N THR A 475 -4.58 27.49 -18.05
CA THR A 475 -5.13 27.01 -19.33
C THR A 475 -6.67 27.03 -19.29
N ARG A 476 -7.28 26.39 -18.29
CA ARG A 476 -8.75 26.38 -18.12
C ARG A 476 -9.34 27.77 -17.91
N MET A 477 -8.68 28.63 -17.15
CA MET A 477 -9.06 30.02 -16.96
C MET A 477 -9.01 30.81 -18.27
N LYS A 478 -8.02 30.54 -19.13
CA LYS A 478 -7.92 31.15 -20.46
C LYS A 478 -9.08 30.69 -21.35
N ASP A 479 -9.34 29.38 -21.41
CA ASP A 479 -10.45 28.82 -22.19
C ASP A 479 -11.80 29.42 -21.77
N LEU A 480 -12.02 29.60 -20.46
CA LEU A 480 -13.21 30.25 -19.91
C LEU A 480 -13.32 31.72 -20.37
N LYS A 481 -12.22 32.48 -20.31
CA LYS A 481 -12.20 33.88 -20.77
C LYS A 481 -12.44 34.00 -22.28
N ASP A 482 -11.89 33.08 -23.05
CA ASP A 482 -12.09 33.02 -24.50
C ASP A 482 -13.54 32.66 -24.83
N PHE A 483 -14.15 31.69 -24.12
CA PHE A 483 -15.57 31.37 -24.22
C PHE A 483 -16.47 32.59 -23.95
N ILE A 484 -16.22 33.31 -22.85
CA ILE A 484 -16.94 34.54 -22.49
C ILE A 484 -16.84 35.59 -23.60
N ARG A 485 -15.65 35.74 -24.21
CA ARG A 485 -15.40 36.71 -25.28
C ARG A 485 -16.13 36.32 -26.57
N VAL A 486 -16.08 35.06 -26.97
CA VAL A 486 -16.72 34.55 -28.19
C VAL A 486 -18.23 34.70 -28.13
N HIS A 487 -18.84 34.34 -26.98
CA HIS A 487 -20.28 34.42 -26.79
C HIS A 487 -20.80 35.81 -26.37
N ARG A 488 -19.91 36.81 -26.22
CA ARG A 488 -20.24 38.19 -25.82
C ARG A 488 -21.14 38.26 -24.58
N LEU A 489 -20.79 37.51 -23.54
CA LEU A 489 -21.58 37.44 -22.30
C LEU A 489 -21.56 38.79 -21.54
N PRO A 490 -22.67 39.17 -20.87
CA PRO A 490 -22.75 40.41 -20.12
C PRO A 490 -21.77 40.43 -18.95
N GLN A 491 -21.28 41.62 -18.59
CA GLN A 491 -20.21 41.81 -17.59
C GLN A 491 -20.56 41.21 -16.22
N GLN A 492 -21.82 41.27 -15.80
CA GLN A 492 -22.29 40.67 -14.54
C GLN A 492 -22.16 39.14 -14.55
N LEU A 493 -22.60 38.48 -15.63
CA LEU A 493 -22.49 37.02 -15.77
C LEU A 493 -21.03 36.60 -15.88
N LYS A 494 -20.21 37.35 -16.61
CA LYS A 494 -18.77 37.14 -16.71
C LYS A 494 -18.09 37.16 -15.33
N GLN A 495 -18.37 38.17 -14.51
CA GLN A 495 -17.78 38.26 -13.17
C GLN A 495 -18.17 37.04 -12.33
N ARG A 496 -19.47 36.69 -12.35
CA ARG A 496 -20.01 35.53 -11.64
C ARG A 496 -19.35 34.21 -12.09
N MET A 497 -19.18 33.99 -13.39
CA MET A 497 -18.52 32.78 -13.92
C MET A 497 -17.05 32.67 -13.49
N LEU A 498 -16.32 33.80 -13.45
CA LEU A 498 -14.92 33.83 -13.04
C LEU A 498 -14.76 33.58 -11.53
N GLU A 499 -15.61 34.21 -10.71
CA GLU A 499 -15.63 34.01 -9.25
C GLU A 499 -15.99 32.56 -8.91
N TYR A 500 -17.02 31.99 -9.56
CA TYR A 500 -17.39 30.59 -9.41
C TYR A 500 -16.22 29.64 -9.75
N PHE A 501 -15.55 29.87 -10.87
CA PHE A 501 -14.41 29.02 -11.28
C PHE A 501 -13.25 29.13 -10.29
N GLN A 502 -12.91 30.33 -9.82
CA GLN A 502 -11.83 30.56 -8.85
C GLN A 502 -12.11 29.90 -7.50
N THR A 503 -13.33 30.08 -6.99
CA THR A 503 -13.76 29.51 -5.71
C THR A 503 -13.78 27.99 -5.80
N THR A 504 -14.41 27.41 -6.82
CA THR A 504 -14.44 25.96 -7.06
C THR A 504 -13.02 25.39 -7.16
N TRP A 505 -12.12 26.06 -7.87
CA TRP A 505 -10.72 25.63 -7.97
C TRP A 505 -9.98 25.70 -6.64
N SER A 506 -10.25 26.71 -5.81
CA SER A 506 -9.61 26.86 -4.49
C SER A 506 -10.03 25.76 -3.51
N VAL A 507 -11.27 25.26 -3.63
CA VAL A 507 -11.80 24.18 -2.78
C VAL A 507 -11.34 22.82 -3.29
N ASN A 508 -11.50 22.54 -4.59
CA ASN A 508 -11.26 21.21 -5.16
C ASN A 508 -9.82 21.00 -5.69
N ASN A 509 -8.98 22.04 -5.69
CA ASN A 509 -7.64 22.05 -6.30
C ASN A 509 -7.62 21.55 -7.77
N GLY A 510 -8.75 21.67 -8.48
CA GLY A 510 -8.92 21.21 -9.85
C GLY A 510 -9.03 19.68 -10.00
N ILE A 511 -9.52 18.98 -8.98
CA ILE A 511 -9.75 17.53 -9.00
C ILE A 511 -11.25 17.25 -9.19
N ASN A 512 -11.59 16.46 -10.21
CA ASN A 512 -12.93 15.92 -10.41
C ASN A 512 -13.10 14.67 -9.56
N ALA A 513 -13.88 14.73 -8.48
CA ALA A 513 -14.11 13.59 -7.60
C ALA A 513 -14.72 12.39 -8.34
N ASN A 514 -15.71 12.63 -9.22
CA ASN A 514 -16.41 11.56 -9.94
C ASN A 514 -15.49 10.77 -10.88
N GLU A 515 -14.60 11.46 -11.59
CA GLU A 515 -13.63 10.85 -12.50
C GLU A 515 -12.61 10.00 -11.71
N LEU A 516 -12.12 10.52 -10.59
CA LEU A 516 -11.20 9.80 -9.71
C LEU A 516 -11.85 8.55 -9.08
N LEU A 517 -13.14 8.62 -8.77
CA LEU A 517 -13.88 7.51 -8.17
C LEU A 517 -14.10 6.34 -9.13
N HIS A 518 -14.04 6.56 -10.45
CA HIS A 518 -14.16 5.50 -11.46
C HIS A 518 -12.94 4.58 -11.54
N ASP A 519 -11.76 5.02 -11.06
CA ASP A 519 -10.53 4.20 -11.05
C ASP A 519 -10.58 3.09 -9.99
N PHE A 520 -11.52 3.16 -9.04
CA PHE A 520 -11.63 2.22 -7.92
C PHE A 520 -12.73 1.16 -8.15
N PRO A 521 -12.57 -0.07 -7.59
CA PRO A 521 -13.63 -1.08 -7.59
C PRO A 521 -14.91 -0.59 -6.89
N ASP A 522 -16.06 -1.11 -7.32
CA ASP A 522 -17.38 -0.65 -6.84
C ASP A 522 -17.54 -0.68 -5.31
N GLU A 523 -16.99 -1.70 -4.63
CA GLU A 523 -17.04 -1.78 -3.16
C GLU A 523 -16.29 -0.63 -2.48
N LEU A 524 -15.07 -0.35 -2.94
CA LEU A 524 -14.25 0.72 -2.40
C LEU A 524 -14.83 2.08 -2.76
N ARG A 525 -15.38 2.21 -3.97
CA ARG A 525 -16.09 3.42 -4.41
C ARG A 525 -17.28 3.73 -3.50
N ALA A 526 -18.10 2.72 -3.17
CA ALA A 526 -19.24 2.89 -2.26
C ALA A 526 -18.81 3.26 -0.84
N ASP A 527 -17.74 2.66 -0.32
CA ASP A 527 -17.21 2.98 1.00
C ASP A 527 -16.60 4.39 1.06
N ILE A 528 -15.90 4.84 0.01
CA ILE A 528 -15.42 6.24 -0.11
C ILE A 528 -16.61 7.19 -0.20
N ALA A 529 -17.61 6.90 -1.05
CA ALA A 529 -18.80 7.73 -1.20
C ALA A 529 -19.60 7.83 0.12
N MET A 530 -19.70 6.75 0.88
CA MET A 530 -20.30 6.74 2.21
C MET A 530 -19.54 7.62 3.20
N HIS A 531 -18.20 7.66 3.11
CA HIS A 531 -17.39 8.53 3.95
C HIS A 531 -17.53 10.01 3.56
N LEU A 532 -17.51 10.32 2.26
CA LEU A 532 -17.69 11.68 1.74
C LEU A 532 -19.06 12.26 2.12
N ASN A 533 -20.09 11.40 2.12
CA ASN A 533 -21.48 11.79 2.40
C ASN A 533 -21.91 11.42 3.84
N LYS A 534 -20.96 11.24 4.77
CA LYS A 534 -21.26 10.79 6.13
C LYS A 534 -22.22 11.71 6.87
N ASP A 535 -22.09 13.02 6.69
CA ASP A 535 -22.94 14.01 7.36
C ASP A 535 -24.42 13.84 7.01
N ILE A 536 -24.73 13.48 5.75
CA ILE A 536 -26.09 13.16 5.30
C ILE A 536 -26.58 11.87 5.91
N LEU A 537 -25.77 10.82 5.81
CA LEU A 537 -26.18 9.47 6.17
C LEU A 537 -26.39 9.33 7.69
N GLN A 538 -25.98 10.32 8.47
CA GLN A 538 -26.23 10.43 9.91
C GLN A 538 -27.56 11.10 10.28
N LEU A 539 -28.30 11.68 9.32
CA LEU A 539 -29.60 12.28 9.61
C LEU A 539 -30.61 11.23 10.08
N PRO A 540 -31.60 11.63 10.92
CA PRO A 540 -32.62 10.72 11.44
C PRO A 540 -33.33 9.92 10.34
N LEU A 541 -33.57 10.54 9.18
CA LEU A 541 -34.16 9.94 7.98
C LEU A 541 -33.47 8.63 7.57
N PHE A 542 -32.14 8.55 7.65
CA PHE A 542 -31.34 7.42 7.17
C PHE A 542 -30.93 6.45 8.28
N SER A 543 -31.29 6.74 9.54
CA SER A 543 -30.91 5.92 10.69
C SER A 543 -31.49 4.50 10.65
N SER A 544 -32.66 4.32 10.02
CA SER A 544 -33.35 3.04 9.89
C SER A 544 -32.97 2.25 8.62
N ALA A 545 -32.13 2.82 7.75
CA ALA A 545 -31.72 2.20 6.50
C ALA A 545 -30.65 1.12 6.69
N SER A 546 -30.71 0.06 5.88
CA SER A 546 -29.66 -0.97 5.87
C SER A 546 -28.33 -0.42 5.33
N ARG A 547 -27.20 -1.01 5.74
CA ARG A 547 -25.88 -0.62 5.21
C ARG A 547 -25.78 -0.75 3.70
N GLY A 548 -26.49 -1.72 3.10
CA GLY A 548 -26.58 -1.87 1.65
C GLY A 548 -27.30 -0.70 0.99
N CYS A 549 -28.45 -0.30 1.57
CA CYS A 549 -29.22 0.87 1.12
C CYS A 549 -28.38 2.15 1.20
N LEU A 550 -27.69 2.40 2.32
CA LEU A 550 -26.82 3.57 2.48
C LEU A 550 -25.67 3.61 1.47
N ARG A 551 -25.10 2.44 1.11
CA ARG A 551 -24.06 2.33 0.07
C ARG A 551 -24.59 2.65 -1.32
N SER A 552 -25.78 2.16 -1.65
CA SER A 552 -26.39 2.45 -2.95
C SER A 552 -26.75 3.93 -3.04
N LEU A 553 -27.35 4.48 -1.98
CA LEU A 553 -27.71 5.89 -1.89
C LEU A 553 -26.47 6.81 -2.01
N SER A 554 -25.38 6.47 -1.32
CA SER A 554 -24.18 7.32 -1.27
C SER A 554 -23.53 7.53 -2.63
N LEU A 555 -23.67 6.58 -3.56
CA LEU A 555 -23.16 6.68 -4.93
C LEU A 555 -23.95 7.68 -5.79
N HIS A 556 -25.21 7.95 -5.45
CA HIS A 556 -26.08 8.87 -6.18
C HIS A 556 -26.13 10.28 -5.58
N ILE A 557 -25.59 10.47 -4.38
CA ILE A 557 -25.44 11.80 -3.76
C ILE A 557 -24.40 12.60 -4.54
N LYS A 558 -24.81 13.77 -5.02
CA LYS A 558 -23.94 14.75 -5.69
C LYS A 558 -23.75 15.97 -4.82
N THR A 559 -22.56 16.57 -4.90
CA THR A 559 -22.25 17.85 -4.25
C THR A 559 -22.30 18.99 -5.28
N SER A 560 -22.87 20.13 -4.88
CA SER A 560 -22.90 21.38 -5.64
C SER A 560 -22.45 22.52 -4.74
N PHE A 561 -21.63 23.41 -5.29
CA PHE A 561 -21.15 24.59 -4.56
C PHE A 561 -21.93 25.82 -5.00
N CYS A 562 -22.34 26.65 -4.04
CA CYS A 562 -23.08 27.89 -4.31
C CYS A 562 -22.43 29.10 -3.64
N ALA A 563 -22.35 30.19 -4.39
CA ALA A 563 -21.84 31.46 -3.89
C ALA A 563 -22.95 32.34 -3.27
N PRO A 564 -22.60 33.29 -2.39
CA PRO A 564 -23.54 34.24 -1.82
C PRO A 564 -24.32 34.99 -2.91
N GLY A 565 -25.64 35.09 -2.74
CA GLY A 565 -26.53 35.80 -3.67
C GLY A 565 -27.01 34.95 -4.86
N GLU A 566 -26.55 33.72 -5.02
CA GLU A 566 -27.01 32.84 -6.09
C GLU A 566 -28.38 32.24 -5.79
N TYR A 567 -29.29 32.37 -6.76
CA TYR A 567 -30.55 31.63 -6.77
C TYR A 567 -30.27 30.21 -7.24
N LEU A 568 -30.76 29.26 -6.48
CA LEU A 568 -30.50 27.86 -6.69
C LEU A 568 -31.74 27.16 -7.27
N ILE A 569 -32.93 27.55 -6.79
CA ILE A 569 -34.22 27.28 -7.43
C ILE A 569 -34.95 28.61 -7.60
N ARG A 570 -35.61 28.82 -8.73
CA ARG A 570 -36.62 29.87 -8.88
C ARG A 570 -38.03 29.32 -8.87
N HIS A 571 -38.98 30.16 -8.51
CA HIS A 571 -40.40 29.87 -8.53
C HIS A 571 -40.80 29.35 -9.92
N GLY A 572 -41.35 28.14 -9.95
CA GLY A 572 -41.72 27.44 -11.18
C GLY A 572 -40.61 26.60 -11.86
N ASP A 573 -39.36 26.65 -11.40
CA ASP A 573 -38.29 25.75 -11.84
C ASP A 573 -38.43 24.36 -11.19
N ALA A 574 -37.84 23.34 -11.85
CA ALA A 574 -37.65 22.01 -11.25
C ALA A 574 -36.59 22.09 -10.14
N LEU A 575 -36.81 21.39 -9.02
CA LEU A 575 -36.03 21.55 -7.79
C LEU A 575 -34.54 21.23 -8.00
N HIS A 576 -33.62 22.04 -7.49
CA HIS A 576 -32.21 21.73 -7.25
C HIS A 576 -31.71 22.74 -6.21
N ALA A 577 -31.72 22.55 -4.87
CA ALA A 577 -31.13 23.56 -3.96
C ALA A 577 -31.00 23.33 -2.42
N GLY A 578 -29.84 23.67 -1.80
CA GLY A 578 -29.45 23.55 -0.34
C GLY A 578 -29.59 24.74 0.68
N SER A 579 -28.56 25.34 1.33
CA SER A 579 -28.77 26.40 2.38
C SER A 579 -29.17 27.76 1.85
N LEU A 580 -30.38 28.16 2.21
CA LEU A 580 -31.06 29.17 1.46
C LEU A 580 -32.02 29.98 2.31
N GLU A 581 -32.25 31.20 1.86
CA GLU A 581 -33.50 31.91 2.15
C GLU A 581 -34.55 31.42 1.16
N VAL A 582 -35.70 31.00 1.66
CA VAL A 582 -36.89 30.72 0.85
C VAL A 582 -37.65 32.03 0.70
N LEU A 583 -37.76 32.54 -0.52
CA LEU A 583 -38.41 33.80 -0.87
C LEU A 583 -39.72 33.51 -1.63
N LYS A 584 -40.82 34.11 -1.21
CA LYS A 584 -42.07 34.14 -1.98
C LYS A 584 -42.54 35.58 -2.13
N ASP A 585 -42.70 36.04 -3.37
CA ASP A 585 -43.09 37.42 -3.70
C ASP A 585 -42.20 38.49 -3.02
N GLY A 586 -40.91 38.19 -2.81
CA GLY A 586 -39.95 39.07 -2.15
C GLY A 586 -39.94 39.03 -0.61
N MET A 587 -40.76 38.19 0.02
CA MET A 587 -40.79 37.96 1.47
C MET A 587 -40.00 36.71 1.85
N VAL A 588 -39.14 36.81 2.88
CA VAL A 588 -38.40 35.68 3.45
C VAL A 588 -39.35 34.81 4.27
N LEU A 589 -39.57 33.57 3.84
CA LEU A 589 -40.44 32.59 4.50
C LEU A 589 -39.67 31.68 5.47
N ALA A 590 -38.43 31.33 5.15
CA ALA A 590 -37.60 30.44 5.96
C ALA A 590 -36.11 30.73 5.74
N ILE A 591 -35.30 30.52 6.78
CA ILE A 591 -33.84 30.55 6.74
C ILE A 591 -33.35 29.17 7.12
N LEU A 592 -32.56 28.55 6.24
CA LEU A 592 -32.12 27.16 6.38
C LEU A 592 -30.65 27.10 6.78
N GLY A 593 -30.39 26.47 7.93
CA GLY A 593 -29.09 26.26 8.53
C GLY A 593 -28.59 24.82 8.40
N LYS A 594 -27.34 24.57 8.79
CA LYS A 594 -26.67 23.27 8.59
C LYS A 594 -27.52 22.09 9.08
N GLY A 595 -27.70 21.09 8.20
CA GLY A 595 -28.46 19.87 8.51
C GLY A 595 -29.96 19.96 8.20
N ASP A 596 -30.46 21.13 7.77
CA ASP A 596 -31.84 21.27 7.33
C ASP A 596 -32.09 20.57 5.98
N LEU A 597 -33.28 20.02 5.84
CA LEU A 597 -33.70 19.21 4.69
C LEU A 597 -34.80 19.94 3.93
N ILE A 598 -34.62 20.05 2.62
CA ILE A 598 -35.52 20.81 1.75
C ILE A 598 -35.86 19.93 0.55
N GLY A 599 -37.12 19.91 0.16
CA GLY A 599 -37.52 19.09 -0.97
C GLY A 599 -39.03 19.03 -1.10
N ALA A 600 -39.49 17.96 -1.72
CA ALA A 600 -40.88 17.61 -1.80
C ALA A 600 -41.05 16.12 -1.49
N ASP A 601 -42.26 15.75 -1.08
CA ASP A 601 -42.61 14.35 -0.87
C ASP A 601 -42.51 13.58 -2.19
N LEU A 602 -42.12 12.30 -2.11
CA LEU A 602 -42.02 11.41 -3.26
C LEU A 602 -43.35 11.35 -4.01
N PRO A 603 -43.40 11.72 -5.30
CA PRO A 603 -44.65 11.74 -6.04
C PRO A 603 -45.07 10.29 -6.37
N ALA A 604 -46.34 9.95 -6.12
CA ALA A 604 -46.89 8.63 -6.43
C ALA A 604 -47.01 8.33 -7.95
N LYS A 605 -46.72 9.30 -8.81
CA LYS A 605 -46.70 9.24 -10.28
C LYS A 605 -45.61 10.19 -10.80
N ASP A 606 -45.06 9.94 -11.98
CA ASP A 606 -44.12 10.82 -12.71
C ASP A 606 -44.74 12.19 -13.04
N GLN A 607 -44.91 13.05 -12.03
CA GLN A 607 -45.34 14.43 -12.19
C GLN A 607 -44.17 15.34 -11.83
N VAL A 608 -43.88 16.27 -12.74
CA VAL A 608 -42.91 17.34 -12.49
C VAL A 608 -43.44 18.23 -11.37
N ILE A 609 -42.72 18.26 -10.25
CA ILE A 609 -43.02 19.11 -9.10
C ILE A 609 -42.45 20.50 -9.40
N LYS A 610 -43.30 21.53 -9.29
CA LYS A 610 -42.88 22.92 -9.42
C LYS A 610 -42.57 23.50 -8.04
N ALA A 611 -41.48 24.27 -7.96
CA ALA A 611 -41.13 24.97 -6.75
C ALA A 611 -42.10 26.13 -6.45
N ASN A 612 -42.61 26.18 -5.21
CA ASN A 612 -43.50 27.23 -4.70
C ASN A 612 -42.76 28.53 -4.33
N ALA A 613 -41.43 28.49 -4.21
CA ALA A 613 -40.64 29.61 -3.73
C ALA A 613 -39.26 29.68 -4.42
N ASP A 614 -38.74 30.90 -4.49
CA ASP A 614 -37.34 31.16 -4.84
C ASP A 614 -36.46 30.75 -3.68
N VAL A 615 -35.28 30.25 -3.95
CA VAL A 615 -34.40 29.75 -2.92
C VAL A 615 -32.99 30.25 -3.20
N LYS A 616 -32.44 31.08 -2.30
CA LYS A 616 -31.23 31.87 -2.53
C LYS A 616 -30.17 31.70 -1.44
N ALA A 617 -28.90 31.54 -1.84
CA ALA A 617 -27.80 31.34 -0.89
C ALA A 617 -27.37 32.66 -0.24
N LEU A 618 -27.19 32.67 1.09
CA LEU A 618 -26.71 33.84 1.84
C LEU A 618 -25.19 33.85 2.00
N THR A 619 -24.57 32.67 2.08
CA THR A 619 -23.14 32.45 2.28
C THR A 619 -22.62 31.47 1.23
N TYR A 620 -21.32 31.14 1.30
CA TYR A 620 -20.79 30.01 0.55
C TYR A 620 -21.33 28.70 1.13
N CYS A 621 -21.98 27.90 0.30
CA CYS A 621 -22.74 26.74 0.74
C CYS A 621 -22.36 25.49 -0.07
N ASP A 622 -22.20 24.36 0.63
CA ASP A 622 -21.89 23.04 0.04
C ASP A 622 -23.12 22.15 0.10
N LEU A 623 -23.72 21.89 -1.05
CA LEU A 623 -25.08 21.38 -1.10
C LEU A 623 -25.04 19.98 -1.62
N GLN A 624 -25.64 19.05 -0.88
CA GLN A 624 -25.72 17.68 -1.31
C GLN A 624 -27.16 17.37 -1.71
N TYR A 625 -27.31 16.73 -2.87
CA TYR A 625 -28.63 16.44 -3.41
C TYR A 625 -28.66 15.05 -4.02
N ILE A 626 -29.84 14.47 -4.02
CA ILE A 626 -30.16 13.20 -4.65
C ILE A 626 -31.30 13.45 -5.62
N SER A 627 -31.08 13.13 -6.90
CA SER A 627 -32.17 13.09 -7.87
C SER A 627 -33.16 11.99 -7.50
N VAL A 628 -34.43 12.21 -7.72
CA VAL A 628 -35.62 11.43 -7.32
C VAL A 628 -35.69 10.23 -8.20
N ARG A 629 -35.30 10.33 -9.47
CA ARG A 629 -35.06 9.15 -10.30
C ARG A 629 -34.09 8.18 -9.62
N ALA A 630 -32.92 8.67 -9.20
CA ALA A 630 -31.94 7.84 -8.52
C ALA A 630 -32.40 7.40 -7.12
N LEU A 631 -33.10 8.26 -6.38
CA LEU A 631 -33.67 7.91 -5.08
C LEU A 631 -34.72 6.81 -5.23
N GLN A 632 -35.60 6.92 -6.22
CA GLN A 632 -36.65 5.96 -6.52
C GLN A 632 -36.07 4.64 -6.97
N GLU A 633 -35.06 4.64 -7.85
CA GLU A 633 -34.30 3.43 -8.23
C GLU A 633 -33.74 2.70 -7.00
N VAL A 634 -33.17 3.43 -6.03
CA VAL A 634 -32.66 2.85 -4.79
C VAL A 634 -33.80 2.36 -3.89
N LEU A 635 -34.88 3.14 -3.75
CA LEU A 635 -36.03 2.78 -2.93
C LEU A 635 -36.77 1.54 -3.48
N GLU A 636 -36.86 1.39 -4.81
CA GLU A 636 -37.40 0.19 -5.46
C GLU A 636 -36.57 -1.08 -5.14
N LEU A 637 -35.25 -0.95 -4.96
CA LEU A 637 -34.38 -2.05 -4.54
C LEU A 637 -34.54 -2.42 -3.05
N TYR A 638 -35.05 -1.50 -2.21
CA TYR A 638 -35.20 -1.68 -0.76
C TYR A 638 -36.63 -1.38 -0.28
N PRO A 639 -37.63 -2.21 -0.66
CA PRO A 639 -39.05 -1.97 -0.37
C PRO A 639 -39.35 -1.88 1.13
N GLU A 640 -38.59 -2.59 1.97
CA GLU A 640 -38.71 -2.55 3.44
C GLU A 640 -38.42 -1.17 4.03
N TYR A 641 -37.61 -0.37 3.36
CA TYR A 641 -37.23 0.98 3.82
C TYR A 641 -38.17 2.05 3.27
N VAL A 642 -38.84 1.82 2.14
CA VAL A 642 -39.71 2.82 1.47
C VAL A 642 -40.84 3.32 2.36
N SER A 643 -41.53 2.42 3.06
CA SER A 643 -42.63 2.80 3.95
C SER A 643 -42.16 3.72 5.07
N ARG A 644 -41.05 3.37 5.73
CA ARG A 644 -40.43 4.19 6.77
C ARG A 644 -39.91 5.52 6.22
N PHE A 645 -39.26 5.50 5.06
CA PHE A 645 -38.77 6.70 4.40
C PHE A 645 -39.89 7.71 4.14
N ASN A 646 -41.06 7.25 3.66
CA ASN A 646 -42.21 8.11 3.41
C ASN A 646 -42.82 8.69 4.69
N GLU A 647 -42.80 7.95 5.80
CA GLU A 647 -43.25 8.47 7.11
C GLU A 647 -42.26 9.51 7.65
N ASP A 648 -40.96 9.22 7.57
CA ASP A 648 -39.90 10.05 8.12
C ASP A 648 -39.70 11.34 7.30
N ILE A 649 -39.84 11.30 5.97
CA ILE A 649 -39.61 12.49 5.12
C ILE A 649 -40.63 13.60 5.42
N HIS A 650 -41.89 13.25 5.66
CA HIS A 650 -42.94 14.23 6.00
C HIS A 650 -42.64 14.97 7.31
N HIS A 651 -42.00 14.33 8.28
CA HIS A 651 -41.69 14.91 9.58
C HIS A 651 -40.34 15.63 9.63
N ASN A 652 -39.38 15.21 8.79
CA ASN A 652 -38.01 15.74 8.78
C ASN A 652 -37.77 16.83 7.71
N LEU A 653 -38.75 17.13 6.84
CA LEU A 653 -38.67 18.24 5.90
C LEU A 653 -38.81 19.58 6.64
N THR A 654 -37.75 20.39 6.62
CA THR A 654 -37.77 21.76 7.18
C THR A 654 -38.65 22.69 6.36
N TYR A 655 -38.69 22.50 5.04
CA TYR A 655 -39.58 23.24 4.14
C TYR A 655 -40.01 22.38 2.93
N ASN A 656 -41.32 22.27 2.69
CA ASN A 656 -41.88 21.55 1.54
C ASN A 656 -42.09 22.51 0.37
N LEU A 657 -41.36 22.28 -0.73
CA LEU A 657 -41.34 23.15 -1.91
C LEU A 657 -42.51 22.89 -2.88
N ARG A 658 -43.39 21.91 -2.60
CA ARG A 658 -44.51 21.57 -3.49
C ARG A 658 -45.59 22.66 -3.48
N GLU A 659 -46.03 23.06 -4.66
CA GLU A 659 -47.21 23.91 -4.83
C GLU A 659 -48.48 23.14 -4.41
N VAL A 660 -49.08 23.51 -3.27
CA VAL A 660 -50.41 23.04 -2.91
C VAL A 660 -51.39 23.72 -3.85
N LYS A 661 -51.94 22.97 -4.83
CA LYS A 661 -53.13 23.43 -5.55
C LYS A 661 -54.24 23.59 -4.52
N CYS A 662 -54.54 24.84 -4.17
CA CYS A 662 -55.65 25.20 -3.33
C CYS A 662 -56.94 24.76 -4.06
N SER A 663 -57.45 23.58 -3.72
CA SER A 663 -58.79 23.18 -4.11
C SER A 663 -59.76 24.10 -3.38
N THR A 664 -60.54 24.82 -4.17
CA THR A 664 -61.45 25.87 -3.78
C THR A 664 -62.57 25.34 -2.88
N TYR A 665 -62.86 26.12 -1.82
CA TYR A 665 -64.04 26.10 -0.94
C TYR A 665 -64.29 24.90 0.00
N SER A 666 -63.99 25.11 1.28
CA SER A 666 -65.02 25.06 2.33
C SER A 666 -64.58 25.89 3.53
N THR A 667 -65.25 27.02 3.73
CA THR A 667 -65.25 27.79 4.98
C THR A 667 -65.65 26.89 6.15
N HIS A 668 -64.75 26.69 7.11
CA HIS A 668 -65.15 26.52 8.51
C HIS A 668 -64.11 27.16 9.43
N THR A 669 -64.63 28.04 10.25
CA THR A 669 -64.01 28.91 11.22
C THR A 669 -63.57 28.14 12.48
N ILE A 670 -62.60 28.72 13.21
CA ILE A 670 -62.28 28.57 14.66
C ILE A 670 -61.38 27.38 15.03
N ALA A 671 -60.12 27.66 15.42
CA ALA A 671 -59.76 27.85 16.83
C ALA A 671 -58.30 28.29 16.97
N MET A 672 -58.10 29.50 17.52
CA MET A 672 -56.92 29.81 18.33
C MET A 672 -56.98 28.96 19.58
N ASP A 673 -55.82 28.52 20.07
CA ASP A 673 -55.64 28.28 21.50
C ASP A 673 -54.16 28.41 21.90
N TYR A 674 -53.93 29.39 22.80
CA TYR A 674 -52.88 29.48 23.84
C TYR A 674 -51.39 29.51 23.42
N LEU A 675 -50.50 30.34 23.96
CA LEU A 675 -50.51 31.41 24.96
C LEU A 675 -49.14 32.10 24.91
N ASN A 676 -49.15 33.41 25.18
CA ASN A 676 -48.01 34.29 25.44
C ASN A 676 -47.03 33.75 26.49
N ASN A 677 -45.73 34.07 26.34
CA ASN A 677 -45.00 34.79 27.41
C ASN A 677 -43.69 35.47 26.94
N GLU A 678 -43.56 36.74 27.35
CA GLU A 678 -42.37 37.56 27.70
C GLU A 678 -41.28 37.95 26.66
N SER A 679 -41.41 39.20 26.20
CA SER A 679 -40.45 40.35 26.19
C SER A 679 -39.01 40.23 25.60
N PRO A 680 -38.43 41.35 25.11
CA PRO A 680 -37.30 41.36 24.19
C PRO A 680 -35.97 41.32 24.96
N SER A 681 -35.08 40.44 24.56
CA SER A 681 -33.68 40.51 24.96
C SER A 681 -32.82 40.53 23.70
N ASP A 682 -32.16 41.66 23.49
CA ASP A 682 -31.00 41.77 22.61
C ASP A 682 -30.05 40.60 22.90
N MET A 683 -29.78 39.77 21.89
CA MET A 683 -28.64 38.86 21.93
C MET A 683 -27.84 38.99 20.64
N ILE A 684 -26.96 39.99 20.64
CA ILE A 684 -25.77 40.03 19.81
C ILE A 684 -24.89 38.84 20.21
N ILE A 685 -24.74 37.83 19.34
CA ILE A 685 -23.60 36.92 19.39
C ILE A 685 -23.02 36.70 17.99
N LYS A 686 -21.92 37.43 17.77
CA LYS A 686 -20.67 37.06 17.09
C LYS A 686 -20.75 36.24 15.81
N SER A 687 -20.45 36.96 14.72
CA SER A 687 -19.68 36.41 13.60
C SER A 687 -18.39 35.78 14.11
N GLN A 688 -18.26 34.46 14.00
CA GLN A 688 -16.97 33.81 13.95
C GLN A 688 -16.82 33.20 12.57
N SER A 689 -16.09 33.91 11.73
CA SER A 689 -15.48 33.36 10.54
C SER A 689 -14.56 32.21 10.96
N LEU A 690 -14.93 30.98 10.61
CA LEU A 690 -13.98 29.90 10.42
C LEU A 690 -14.63 28.87 9.50
N CYS A 691 -14.06 28.78 8.31
CA CYS A 691 -14.33 27.83 7.25
C CYS A 691 -14.69 26.46 7.81
N HIS A 692 -15.93 25.99 7.65
CA HIS A 692 -16.29 24.57 7.58
C HIS A 692 -17.53 24.46 6.70
N ALA A 693 -17.44 23.61 5.68
CA ALA A 693 -18.50 23.25 4.75
C ALA A 693 -19.79 22.86 5.51
N ASN A 694 -20.90 23.46 5.10
CA ASN A 694 -22.22 23.15 5.64
C ASN A 694 -22.91 22.25 4.63
N SER A 695 -23.18 21.00 5.02
CA SER A 695 -23.79 19.93 4.22
C SER A 695 -25.33 19.94 4.40
N PHE A 696 -26.10 19.83 3.32
CA PHE A 696 -27.58 19.89 3.27
C PHE A 696 -28.14 18.79 2.39
N ILE A 697 -29.41 18.41 2.54
CA ILE A 697 -30.03 17.35 1.72
C ILE A 697 -31.20 17.87 0.90
N LEU A 698 -31.20 17.50 -0.38
CA LEU A 698 -32.39 17.48 -1.23
C LEU A 698 -32.79 16.10 -1.72
N VAL A 699 -34.10 15.98 -1.89
CA VAL A 699 -34.79 15.02 -2.74
C VAL A 699 -35.37 15.79 -3.95
N ASP A 700 -34.81 15.61 -5.15
CA ASP A 700 -35.04 16.40 -6.39
C ASP A 700 -35.69 15.59 -7.53
N THR A 701 -36.81 15.94 -8.17
CA THR A 701 -37.53 15.16 -9.22
C THR A 701 -36.74 14.52 -10.38
#